data_AF-A0A2D9Y8W2-F1
#
_entry.id   AF-A0A2D9Y8W2-F1
#
_cell.length_a   1.000
_cell.length_b   1.000
_cell.length_c   1.000
_cell.angle_alpha   90.00
_cell.angle_beta   90.00
_cell.angle_gamma   90.00
#
_symmetry.space_group_name_H-M   'P 1'
#
loop_
_entity.id
_entity.type
_entity.pdbx_description
1 polymer ?
#
loop_
_entity_poly.entity_id
_entity_poly.type
_entity_poly.pdbx_seq_one_letter_code
_entity_poly.pdbx_strand_id
1 'polypeptide(L)'
;MLSSAIRTYINEFGVTPGQNPIVFTNNDDAYRTAITMRQHNINVVAIVDVRENPDSELFREAKEMKIPIHLGSAIVTTKGYARIKSATIMQLSSDGKTLVGGKKVLRCDCMAMSGGWNPAIHLFSQSAGKVKWDNELATFIPDEATQIVLPIGGCNGKTTLSKSIKDGFKAGISAARSSGNKGHPPATLSVQEPIQTDHRFVLPIPTEKGAFTKGKVFVDFQNDVTLSDIQLASREGYNSIEHLKRYTTVGMGTDQGKTSNVNALILLSQILDCQPEQIGYTTFRPPYAPTTIGAYAGRNIGTLFSPVRTTALHSWQEKAGAKFEHVGQWMRAWYYPKANETMRQAVDREVKAARSSIGLLDASTLGKIDIQGPDAAEFLNRVYTNSWLKLAPGKSRYGLMLKEDGMVMDDGVTTCIKKDHYHMTTTTGGAAGVLEWLEEWLQTEWPNLKVYLTSVTEQWAVAAICGPNSRELLAELCPDIDLSDEAFPFMGYKEGTVAGIKARIFRISFTGELSFEINVPRSYGLSLWTALLEIGKKYDICPYGTEAMHVLRAEKGFIIVGQETDGTVTPVDLGMDWIISKTKSDFIGKRALSRRDIVKNDRKQLVGLLTDNKTDILPEGSQIVEKVLPKPPMPMIGHVTSSYFSPNCDRPIAMAMIKGGRDRMGKTVYIPLKNKTIAATITDTNFLDGGS
;
A
#
# COMPACT_ATOMS: atom_id res chain seq x y z
N MET A 1 -19.88 -13.80 36.28
CA MET A 1 -20.24 -13.55 34.87
C MET A 1 -21.17 -12.35 34.81
N LEU A 2 -21.31 -11.69 33.66
CA LEU A 2 -22.36 -10.67 33.49
C LEU A 2 -23.74 -11.30 33.64
N SER A 3 -24.67 -10.59 34.30
CA SER A 3 -26.01 -11.08 34.60
C SER A 3 -26.79 -11.43 33.33
N SER A 4 -26.75 -10.54 32.34
CA SER A 4 -27.36 -10.74 31.03
C SER A 4 -26.79 -11.96 30.30
N ALA A 5 -25.48 -12.18 30.37
CA ALA A 5 -24.84 -13.35 29.77
C ALA A 5 -25.35 -14.67 30.38
N ILE A 6 -25.52 -14.73 31.72
CA ILE A 6 -26.11 -15.91 32.37
C ILE A 6 -27.56 -16.12 31.89
N ARG A 7 -28.35 -15.05 31.84
CA ARG A 7 -29.73 -15.11 31.34
C ARG A 7 -29.79 -15.65 29.90
N THR A 8 -28.88 -15.20 29.03
CA THR A 8 -28.72 -15.72 27.66
C THR A 8 -28.34 -17.20 27.66
N TYR A 9 -27.38 -17.64 28.47
CA TYR A 9 -27.04 -19.07 28.59
C TYR A 9 -28.25 -19.93 28.95
N ILE A 10 -29.09 -19.48 29.87
CA ILE A 10 -30.28 -20.21 30.30
C ILE A 10 -31.32 -20.22 29.17
N ASN A 11 -31.70 -19.06 28.65
CA ASN A 11 -32.84 -18.92 27.74
C ASN A 11 -32.55 -19.38 26.31
N GLU A 12 -31.36 -19.08 25.78
CA GLU A 12 -31.03 -19.34 24.37
C GLU A 12 -30.27 -20.65 24.18
N PHE A 13 -29.46 -21.04 25.16
CA PHE A 13 -28.60 -22.21 25.06
C PHE A 13 -29.02 -23.38 25.96
N GLY A 14 -30.01 -23.20 26.84
CA GLY A 14 -30.45 -24.25 27.78
C GLY A 14 -29.36 -24.67 28.77
N VAL A 15 -28.38 -23.79 29.03
CA VAL A 15 -27.22 -24.06 29.90
C VAL A 15 -27.44 -23.40 31.26
N THR A 16 -27.17 -24.14 32.34
CA THR A 16 -27.18 -23.62 33.71
C THR A 16 -25.75 -23.35 34.19
N PRO A 17 -25.28 -22.08 34.26
CA PRO A 17 -23.91 -21.78 34.68
C PRO A 17 -23.59 -22.10 36.15
N GLY A 18 -24.62 -22.28 36.99
CA GLY A 18 -24.50 -22.72 38.37
C GLY A 18 -25.86 -23.04 38.99
N GLN A 19 -25.86 -23.90 40.00
CA GLN A 19 -27.07 -24.39 40.67
C GLN A 19 -27.45 -23.51 41.87
N ASN A 20 -26.48 -22.82 42.46
CA ASN A 20 -26.65 -21.97 43.63
C ASN A 20 -26.05 -20.57 43.37
N PRO A 21 -26.58 -19.80 42.39
CA PRO A 21 -26.06 -18.49 42.06
C PRO A 21 -26.42 -17.42 43.12
N ILE A 22 -25.53 -16.44 43.26
CA ILE A 22 -25.86 -15.12 43.85
C ILE A 22 -25.96 -14.10 42.71
N VAL A 23 -26.93 -13.20 42.82
CA VAL A 23 -27.11 -12.08 41.89
C VAL A 23 -26.67 -10.80 42.58
N PHE A 24 -25.76 -10.05 41.97
CA PHE A 24 -25.34 -8.72 42.37
C PHE A 24 -25.90 -7.69 41.39
N THR A 25 -26.48 -6.61 41.89
CA THR A 25 -27.06 -5.59 41.02
C THR A 25 -27.01 -4.17 41.58
N ASN A 26 -26.99 -3.20 40.67
CA ASN A 26 -27.32 -1.81 40.93
C ASN A 26 -28.57 -1.31 40.20
N ASN A 27 -29.27 -2.17 39.46
CA ASN A 27 -30.41 -1.85 38.61
C ASN A 27 -31.41 -3.02 38.56
N ASP A 28 -32.54 -2.83 37.88
CA ASP A 28 -33.59 -3.85 37.80
C ASP A 28 -33.33 -4.99 36.81
N ASP A 29 -32.41 -4.85 35.85
CA ASP A 29 -32.21 -5.89 34.82
C ASP A 29 -31.77 -7.23 35.44
N ALA A 30 -31.01 -7.19 36.53
CA ALA A 30 -30.58 -8.41 37.21
C ALA A 30 -31.74 -9.19 37.84
N TYR A 31 -32.84 -8.53 38.21
CA TYR A 31 -34.03 -9.22 38.73
C TYR A 31 -34.63 -10.15 37.69
N ARG A 32 -34.63 -9.75 36.41
CA ARG A 32 -35.04 -10.65 35.31
C ARG A 32 -34.20 -11.92 35.31
N THR A 33 -32.90 -11.80 35.57
CA THR A 33 -31.99 -12.96 35.63
C THR A 33 -32.34 -13.87 36.80
N ALA A 34 -32.59 -13.31 37.99
CA ALA A 34 -32.98 -14.07 39.17
C ALA A 34 -34.35 -14.78 38.99
N ILE A 35 -35.33 -14.09 38.41
CA ILE A 35 -36.66 -14.63 38.08
C ILE A 35 -36.53 -15.76 37.07
N THR A 36 -35.81 -15.56 35.97
CA THR A 36 -35.53 -16.59 34.96
C THR A 36 -34.88 -17.82 35.58
N MET A 37 -33.89 -17.63 36.47
CA MET A 37 -33.26 -18.73 37.19
C MET A 37 -34.28 -19.53 38.01
N ARG A 38 -35.15 -18.86 38.78
CA ARG A 38 -36.18 -19.53 39.59
C ARG A 38 -37.22 -20.26 38.73
N GLN A 39 -37.65 -19.67 37.62
CA GLN A 39 -38.57 -20.31 36.67
C GLN A 39 -37.99 -21.62 36.09
N HIS A 40 -36.66 -21.71 35.99
CA HIS A 40 -35.95 -22.92 35.55
C HIS A 40 -35.44 -23.78 36.71
N ASN A 41 -36.03 -23.64 37.91
CA ASN A 41 -35.71 -24.43 39.11
C ASN A 41 -34.26 -24.29 39.62
N ILE A 42 -33.56 -23.22 39.27
CA ILE A 42 -32.23 -22.91 39.81
C ILE A 42 -32.39 -22.24 41.18
N ASN A 43 -31.56 -22.64 42.15
CA ASN A 43 -31.65 -22.15 43.52
C ASN A 43 -30.91 -20.81 43.70
N VAL A 44 -31.59 -19.69 43.46
CA VAL A 44 -31.01 -18.35 43.70
C VAL A 44 -30.80 -18.12 45.20
N VAL A 45 -29.53 -18.08 45.63
CA VAL A 45 -29.13 -17.97 47.03
C VAL A 45 -29.54 -16.62 47.62
N ALA A 46 -29.28 -15.54 46.87
CA ALA A 46 -29.72 -14.20 47.20
C ALA A 46 -29.56 -13.24 46.02
N ILE A 47 -30.36 -12.19 46.00
CA ILE A 47 -30.12 -10.95 45.28
C ILE A 47 -29.48 -9.96 46.25
N VAL A 48 -28.33 -9.41 45.88
CA VAL A 48 -27.59 -8.38 46.63
C VAL A 48 -27.72 -7.09 45.81
N ASP A 49 -28.59 -6.20 46.29
CA ASP A 49 -28.90 -4.94 45.62
C ASP A 49 -28.29 -3.79 46.43
N VAL A 50 -27.47 -2.97 45.76
CA VAL A 50 -26.86 -1.80 46.40
C VAL A 50 -27.87 -0.68 46.69
N ARG A 51 -29.04 -0.71 46.05
CA ARG A 51 -30.14 0.25 46.27
C ARG A 51 -30.83 -0.01 47.60
N GLU A 52 -31.20 1.06 48.29
CA GLU A 52 -31.86 0.96 49.60
C GLU A 52 -33.36 0.67 49.49
N ASN A 53 -34.02 1.32 48.53
CA ASN A 53 -35.48 1.27 48.41
C ASN A 53 -35.93 1.06 46.94
N PRO A 54 -35.56 -0.04 46.26
CA PRO A 54 -36.12 -0.36 44.95
C PRO A 54 -37.62 -0.67 45.06
N ASP A 55 -38.42 -0.26 44.08
CA ASP A 55 -39.87 -0.52 44.03
C ASP A 55 -40.36 -0.75 42.59
N SER A 56 -39.63 -1.59 41.85
CA SER A 56 -39.97 -1.99 40.49
C SER A 56 -40.92 -3.18 40.46
N GLU A 57 -41.61 -3.38 39.34
CA GLU A 57 -42.45 -4.58 39.15
C GLU A 57 -41.63 -5.88 39.29
N LEU A 58 -40.41 -5.88 38.75
CA LEU A 58 -39.48 -7.01 38.84
C LEU A 58 -39.01 -7.28 40.27
N PHE A 59 -38.86 -6.23 41.08
CA PHE A 59 -38.54 -6.37 42.50
C PHE A 59 -39.69 -7.02 43.28
N ARG A 60 -40.94 -6.59 43.01
CA ARG A 60 -42.13 -7.17 43.64
C ARG A 60 -42.32 -8.64 43.22
N GLU A 61 -42.15 -8.95 41.95
CA GLU A 61 -42.20 -10.32 41.43
C GLU A 61 -41.16 -11.22 42.11
N ALA A 62 -39.91 -10.76 42.25
CA ALA A 62 -38.88 -11.53 42.94
C ALA A 62 -39.21 -11.78 44.43
N LYS A 63 -39.86 -10.82 45.10
CA LYS A 63 -40.38 -11.00 46.47
C LYS A 63 -41.49 -12.04 46.54
N GLU A 64 -42.44 -11.99 45.60
CA GLU A 64 -43.54 -12.97 45.49
C GLU A 64 -43.00 -14.38 45.26
N MET A 65 -41.94 -14.52 44.46
CA MET A 65 -41.20 -15.77 44.25
C MET A 65 -40.34 -16.21 45.44
N LYS A 66 -40.37 -15.45 46.55
CA LYS A 66 -39.64 -15.69 47.80
C LYS A 66 -38.11 -15.80 47.60
N ILE A 67 -37.56 -15.04 46.65
CA ILE A 67 -36.12 -14.94 46.47
C ILE A 67 -35.54 -14.11 47.63
N PRO A 68 -34.49 -14.55 48.34
CA PRO A 68 -33.86 -13.74 49.36
C PRO A 68 -33.25 -12.46 48.77
N ILE A 69 -33.56 -11.29 49.33
CA ILE A 69 -33.04 -10.00 48.86
C ILE A 69 -32.34 -9.27 50.00
N HIS A 70 -31.13 -8.79 49.73
CA HIS A 70 -30.31 -7.96 50.62
C HIS A 70 -30.18 -6.57 50.00
N LEU A 71 -31.02 -5.63 50.48
CA LEU A 71 -31.03 -4.23 50.07
C LEU A 71 -29.92 -3.44 50.73
N GLY A 72 -29.51 -2.33 50.10
CA GLY A 72 -28.45 -1.45 50.59
C GLY A 72 -27.15 -2.21 50.89
N SER A 73 -26.88 -3.29 50.17
CA SER A 73 -25.81 -4.23 50.48
C SER A 73 -24.92 -4.48 49.28
N ALA A 74 -23.64 -4.75 49.51
CA ALA A 74 -22.67 -5.06 48.46
C ALA A 74 -21.96 -6.39 48.71
N ILE A 75 -21.44 -6.98 47.63
CA ILE A 75 -20.49 -8.08 47.72
C ILE A 75 -19.09 -7.51 47.91
N VAL A 76 -18.49 -7.76 49.07
CA VAL A 76 -17.21 -7.16 49.45
C VAL A 76 -16.01 -8.07 49.17
N THR A 77 -16.22 -9.38 49.15
CA THR A 77 -15.17 -10.36 48.77
C THR A 77 -15.79 -11.69 48.37
N THR A 78 -15.04 -12.48 47.60
CA THR A 78 -15.41 -13.83 47.18
C THR A 78 -14.32 -14.83 47.61
N LYS A 79 -14.70 -16.09 47.78
CA LYS A 79 -13.78 -17.18 48.07
C LYS A 79 -13.92 -18.24 46.99
N GLY A 80 -12.79 -18.70 46.47
CA GLY A 80 -12.72 -19.66 45.36
C GLY A 80 -11.32 -19.70 44.77
N TYR A 81 -11.09 -20.64 43.85
CA TYR A 81 -9.89 -20.67 43.02
C TYR A 81 -10.33 -20.74 41.55
N ALA A 82 -10.54 -21.94 41.00
CA ALA A 82 -11.08 -22.13 39.65
C ALA A 82 -12.59 -21.85 39.56
N ARG A 83 -13.30 -21.89 40.69
CA ARG A 83 -14.73 -21.59 40.79
C ARG A 83 -15.03 -20.91 42.12
N ILE A 84 -16.02 -20.02 42.12
CA ILE A 84 -16.54 -19.41 43.35
C ILE A 84 -17.19 -20.47 44.25
N LYS A 85 -16.98 -20.35 45.56
CA LYS A 85 -17.56 -21.20 46.60
C LYS A 85 -18.43 -20.42 47.59
N SER A 86 -18.14 -19.13 47.76
CA SER A 86 -18.94 -18.24 48.58
C SER A 86 -18.67 -16.76 48.27
N ALA A 87 -19.63 -15.91 48.58
CA ALA A 87 -19.50 -14.46 48.61
C ALA A 87 -19.76 -13.94 50.02
N THR A 88 -19.03 -12.90 50.43
CA THR A 88 -19.30 -12.17 51.67
C THR A 88 -20.01 -10.87 51.31
N ILE A 89 -21.11 -10.60 52.01
CA ILE A 89 -21.89 -9.37 51.87
C ILE A 89 -21.87 -8.55 53.14
N MET A 90 -22.00 -7.24 52.98
CA MET A 90 -22.12 -6.25 54.05
C MET A 90 -23.05 -5.12 53.62
N GLN A 91 -23.62 -4.40 54.58
CA GLN A 91 -24.41 -3.21 54.29
C GLN A 91 -23.49 -2.05 53.87
N LEU A 92 -23.99 -1.21 52.98
CA LEU A 92 -23.38 0.04 52.57
C LEU A 92 -23.93 1.19 53.43
N SER A 93 -23.11 2.21 53.66
CA SER A 93 -23.61 3.51 54.12
C SER A 93 -24.52 4.16 53.08
N SER A 94 -25.32 5.14 53.51
CA SER A 94 -26.24 5.87 52.62
C SER A 94 -25.52 6.63 51.49
N ASP A 95 -24.29 7.08 51.72
CA ASP A 95 -23.44 7.68 50.69
C ASP A 95 -22.71 6.64 49.80
N GLY A 96 -22.81 5.35 50.12
CA GLY A 96 -22.16 4.24 49.41
C GLY A 96 -20.64 4.18 49.57
N LYS A 97 -20.03 5.04 50.40
CA LYS A 97 -18.57 5.18 50.52
C LYS A 97 -17.95 4.23 51.54
N THR A 98 -18.74 3.70 52.47
CA THR A 98 -18.24 2.85 53.56
C THR A 98 -19.11 1.61 53.76
N LEU A 99 -18.56 0.63 54.48
CA LEU A 99 -19.26 -0.58 54.88
C LEU A 99 -19.75 -0.43 56.32
N VAL A 100 -20.99 -0.83 56.58
CA VAL A 100 -21.62 -0.82 57.90
C VAL A 100 -22.18 -2.20 58.25
N GLY A 101 -22.40 -2.45 59.53
CA GLY A 101 -22.95 -3.71 60.02
C GLY A 101 -21.97 -4.90 59.98
N GLY A 102 -22.51 -6.10 60.20
CA GLY A 102 -21.73 -7.34 60.28
C GLY A 102 -21.59 -8.07 58.95
N LYS A 103 -20.55 -8.91 58.83
CA LYS A 103 -20.32 -9.79 57.68
C LYS A 103 -21.35 -10.90 57.60
N LYS A 104 -21.91 -11.13 56.42
CA LYS A 104 -22.69 -12.33 56.13
C LYS A 104 -22.06 -13.11 54.98
N VAL A 105 -21.71 -14.37 55.24
CA VAL A 105 -21.14 -15.28 54.23
C VAL A 105 -22.25 -16.11 53.61
N LEU A 106 -22.37 -16.08 52.30
CA LEU A 106 -23.33 -16.84 51.51
C LEU A 106 -22.57 -17.87 50.65
N ARG A 107 -22.90 -19.15 50.77
CA ARG A 107 -22.35 -20.21 49.90
C ARG A 107 -23.00 -20.12 48.52
N CYS A 108 -22.20 -20.13 47.48
CA CYS A 108 -22.66 -20.05 46.10
C CYS A 108 -21.67 -20.70 45.15
N ASP A 109 -22.14 -21.10 43.97
CA ASP A 109 -21.32 -21.75 42.94
C ASP A 109 -21.21 -20.94 41.63
N CYS A 110 -21.92 -19.81 41.58
CA CYS A 110 -21.95 -18.88 40.46
C CYS A 110 -22.31 -17.47 40.97
N MET A 111 -21.90 -16.46 40.19
CA MET A 111 -22.26 -15.06 40.44
C MET A 111 -22.70 -14.37 39.15
N ALA A 112 -23.90 -13.81 39.18
CA ALA A 112 -24.45 -12.93 38.15
C ALA A 112 -24.22 -11.47 38.56
N MET A 113 -23.52 -10.69 37.74
CA MET A 113 -23.17 -9.30 38.06
C MET A 113 -23.83 -8.35 37.07
N SER A 114 -24.59 -7.38 37.58
CA SER A 114 -25.13 -6.26 36.81
C SER A 114 -24.64 -4.94 37.41
N GLY A 115 -23.65 -4.33 36.76
CA GLY A 115 -23.08 -3.04 37.17
C GLY A 115 -23.60 -1.84 36.38
N GLY A 116 -24.54 -2.05 35.46
CA GLY A 116 -24.98 -1.04 34.48
C GLY A 116 -24.63 -1.45 33.05
N TRP A 117 -24.81 -0.51 32.11
CA TRP A 117 -24.63 -0.72 30.67
C TRP A 117 -23.73 0.35 30.06
N ASN A 118 -22.78 -0.08 29.23
CA ASN A 118 -22.00 0.83 28.39
C ASN A 118 -22.55 0.81 26.95
N PRO A 119 -23.06 1.94 26.44
CA PRO A 119 -23.47 2.08 25.04
C PRO A 119 -22.34 1.73 24.08
N ALA A 120 -22.66 0.95 23.04
CA ALA A 120 -21.70 0.55 22.01
C ALA A 120 -21.43 1.69 21.01
N ILE A 121 -20.72 2.73 21.46
CA ILE A 121 -20.44 3.98 20.71
C ILE A 121 -19.29 3.88 19.69
N HIS A 122 -18.69 2.69 19.52
CA HIS A 122 -17.46 2.48 18.76
C HIS A 122 -17.54 3.00 17.32
N LEU A 123 -18.58 2.60 16.57
CA LEU A 123 -18.74 3.00 15.17
C LEU A 123 -19.05 4.50 15.03
N PHE A 124 -19.85 5.03 15.94
CA PHE A 124 -20.14 6.47 16.00
C PHE A 124 -18.85 7.27 16.24
N SER A 125 -18.02 6.85 17.18
CA SER A 125 -16.74 7.50 17.47
C SER A 125 -15.72 7.33 16.33
N GLN A 126 -15.70 6.18 15.65
CA GLN A 126 -14.87 5.97 14.45
C GLN A 126 -15.28 6.88 13.28
N SER A 127 -16.56 7.29 13.23
CA SER A 127 -17.05 8.32 12.31
C SER A 127 -16.73 9.77 12.73
N ALA A 128 -15.81 9.94 13.70
CA ALA A 128 -15.45 11.19 14.36
C ALA A 128 -16.58 11.86 15.17
N GLY A 129 -17.68 11.14 15.43
CA GLY A 129 -18.75 11.63 16.30
C GLY A 129 -18.27 11.89 17.72
N LYS A 130 -18.69 13.01 18.32
CA LYS A 130 -18.36 13.38 19.69
C LYS A 130 -19.32 12.74 20.67
N VAL A 131 -18.77 12.27 21.78
CA VAL A 131 -19.54 11.70 22.89
C VAL A 131 -19.49 12.61 24.10
N LYS A 132 -20.52 12.53 24.93
CA LYS A 132 -20.61 13.25 26.21
C LYS A 132 -20.80 12.27 27.35
N TRP A 133 -20.43 12.71 28.55
CA TRP A 133 -20.70 11.94 29.76
C TRP A 133 -22.17 12.08 30.19
N ASP A 134 -22.82 10.95 30.49
CA ASP A 134 -24.17 10.90 31.03
C ASP A 134 -24.10 10.49 32.52
N ASN A 135 -24.47 11.41 33.41
CA ASN A 135 -24.41 11.19 34.86
C ASN A 135 -25.45 10.19 35.37
N GLU A 136 -26.59 10.09 34.69
CA GLU A 136 -27.60 9.09 35.02
C GLU A 136 -27.04 7.72 34.64
N LEU A 137 -26.59 7.49 33.40
CA LEU A 137 -26.09 6.18 32.99
C LEU A 137 -24.67 5.85 33.48
N ALA A 138 -23.96 6.82 34.04
CA ALA A 138 -22.54 6.75 34.41
C ALA A 138 -21.65 6.19 33.29
N THR A 139 -21.84 6.69 32.06
CA THR A 139 -21.13 6.25 30.86
C THR A 139 -21.11 7.35 29.80
N PHE A 140 -20.33 7.17 28.73
CA PHE A 140 -20.40 8.01 27.53
C PHE A 140 -21.55 7.60 26.60
N ILE A 141 -22.24 8.60 26.05
CA ILE A 141 -23.26 8.47 25.01
C ILE A 141 -22.92 9.33 23.79
N PRO A 142 -23.43 9.01 22.60
CA PRO A 142 -23.33 9.88 21.43
C PRO A 142 -23.92 11.27 21.69
N ASP A 143 -23.29 12.31 21.14
CA ASP A 143 -23.75 13.68 21.25
C ASP A 143 -23.84 14.36 19.88
N GLU A 144 -22.70 14.66 19.27
CA GLU A 144 -22.61 15.36 17.98
C GLU A 144 -22.10 14.42 16.87
N ALA A 145 -22.90 14.20 15.84
CA ALA A 145 -22.50 13.43 14.66
C ALA A 145 -21.69 14.30 13.69
N THR A 146 -20.55 13.79 13.20
CA THR A 146 -19.77 14.44 12.12
C THR A 146 -20.14 13.91 10.74
N GLN A 147 -20.67 12.69 10.66
CA GLN A 147 -21.17 12.08 9.43
C GLN A 147 -22.70 11.94 9.47
N ILE A 148 -23.31 11.56 8.34
CA ILE A 148 -24.74 11.27 8.25
C ILE A 148 -25.02 9.90 8.92
N VAL A 149 -25.02 9.90 10.25
CA VAL A 149 -25.24 8.73 11.10
C VAL A 149 -26.28 9.05 12.17
N LEU A 150 -27.12 8.07 12.48
CA LEU A 150 -28.16 8.18 13.51
C LEU A 150 -27.92 7.11 14.58
N PRO A 151 -27.37 7.45 15.75
CA PRO A 151 -27.32 6.51 16.87
C PRO A 151 -28.75 6.28 17.40
N ILE A 152 -29.13 5.01 17.64
CA ILE A 152 -30.47 4.65 18.10
C ILE A 152 -30.45 3.63 19.22
N GLY A 153 -31.46 3.67 20.08
CA GLY A 153 -31.63 2.64 21.11
C GLY A 153 -30.50 2.64 22.13
N GLY A 154 -30.06 1.46 22.56
CA GLY A 154 -29.05 1.31 23.61
C GLY A 154 -27.70 1.98 23.28
N CYS A 155 -27.29 2.05 22.00
CA CYS A 155 -26.06 2.77 21.64
C CYS A 155 -26.21 4.29 21.76
N ASN A 156 -27.44 4.81 21.78
CA ASN A 156 -27.80 6.21 22.02
C ASN A 156 -28.23 6.48 23.48
N GLY A 157 -27.87 5.58 24.40
CA GLY A 157 -28.25 5.68 25.81
C GLY A 157 -29.73 5.43 26.11
N LYS A 158 -30.52 4.89 25.18
CA LYS A 158 -31.92 4.50 25.46
C LYS A 158 -31.96 3.14 26.13
N THR A 159 -32.17 3.12 27.44
CA THR A 159 -32.07 1.92 28.29
C THR A 159 -33.33 1.07 28.36
N THR A 160 -34.48 1.56 27.89
CA THR A 160 -35.75 0.81 27.89
C THR A 160 -36.17 0.39 26.48
N LEU A 161 -37.01 -0.64 26.37
CA LEU A 161 -37.51 -1.13 25.09
C LEU A 161 -38.42 -0.09 24.43
N SER A 162 -39.30 0.56 25.20
CA SER A 162 -40.19 1.61 24.67
C SER A 162 -39.39 2.79 24.11
N LYS A 163 -38.36 3.25 24.85
CA LYS A 163 -37.47 4.33 24.38
C LYS A 163 -36.72 3.91 23.11
N SER A 164 -36.19 2.69 23.07
CA SER A 164 -35.43 2.18 21.91
C SER A 164 -36.27 2.03 20.65
N ILE A 165 -37.50 1.50 20.77
CA ILE A 165 -38.42 1.36 19.63
C ILE A 165 -38.82 2.74 19.11
N LYS A 166 -39.19 3.68 19.99
CA LYS A 166 -39.53 5.05 19.58
C LYS A 166 -38.38 5.74 18.84
N ASP A 167 -37.15 5.60 19.35
CA ASP A 167 -35.95 6.17 18.74
C ASP A 167 -35.68 5.54 17.35
N GLY A 168 -35.80 4.22 17.24
CA GLY A 168 -35.66 3.49 15.97
C GLY A 168 -36.69 3.89 14.92
N PHE A 169 -37.97 4.04 15.28
CA PHE A 169 -39.01 4.53 14.37
C PHE A 169 -38.70 5.95 13.87
N LYS A 170 -38.34 6.86 14.79
CA LYS A 170 -38.00 8.24 14.45
C LYS A 170 -36.82 8.30 13.47
N ALA A 171 -35.74 7.58 13.78
CA ALA A 171 -34.54 7.56 12.95
C ALA A 171 -34.78 6.88 11.60
N GLY A 172 -35.51 5.76 11.56
CA GLY A 172 -35.83 5.06 10.32
C GLY A 172 -36.70 5.88 9.38
N ILE A 173 -37.73 6.55 9.91
CA ILE A 173 -38.55 7.49 9.15
C ILE A 173 -37.69 8.65 8.64
N SER A 174 -36.86 9.24 9.51
CA SER A 174 -35.96 10.34 9.12
C SER A 174 -35.02 9.92 7.99
N ALA A 175 -34.36 8.77 8.12
CA ALA A 175 -33.45 8.24 7.11
C ALA A 175 -34.16 7.98 5.78
N ALA A 176 -35.37 7.41 5.80
CA ALA A 176 -36.18 7.20 4.61
C ALA A 176 -36.58 8.53 3.95
N ARG A 177 -36.97 9.55 4.73
CA ARG A 177 -37.27 10.89 4.18
C ARG A 177 -36.03 11.50 3.54
N SER A 178 -34.87 11.41 4.19
CA SER A 178 -33.60 11.90 3.67
C SER A 178 -33.17 11.19 2.39
N SER A 179 -33.57 9.93 2.19
CA SER A 179 -33.35 9.19 0.93
C SER A 179 -34.38 9.52 -0.17
N GLY A 180 -35.24 10.53 0.03
CA GLY A 180 -36.28 10.94 -0.91
C GLY A 180 -37.58 10.12 -0.84
N ASN A 181 -37.72 9.20 0.12
CA ASN A 181 -38.93 8.38 0.24
C ASN A 181 -40.13 9.23 0.71
N LYS A 182 -41.20 9.24 -0.09
CA LYS A 182 -42.45 9.96 0.19
C LYS A 182 -43.56 9.09 0.81
N GLY A 183 -43.33 7.81 1.03
CA GLY A 183 -44.29 6.88 1.64
C GLY A 183 -44.79 7.27 3.03
N HIS A 184 -45.85 6.63 3.51
CA HIS A 184 -46.40 6.89 4.84
C HIS A 184 -45.54 6.25 5.94
N PRO A 185 -45.40 6.90 7.11
CA PRO A 185 -44.71 6.28 8.22
C PRO A 185 -45.46 5.02 8.69
N PRO A 186 -44.74 3.96 9.12
CA PRO A 186 -45.38 2.78 9.69
C PRO A 186 -46.10 3.11 10.99
N ALA A 187 -47.10 2.28 11.35
CA ALA A 187 -47.80 2.38 12.63
C ALA A 187 -46.84 2.16 13.81
N THR A 188 -46.99 2.97 14.85
CA THR A 188 -46.20 2.82 16.08
C THR A 188 -46.63 1.57 16.84
N LEU A 189 -45.66 0.88 17.43
CA LEU A 189 -45.92 -0.31 18.26
C LEU A 189 -46.26 0.10 19.70
N SER A 190 -47.26 -0.56 20.29
CA SER A 190 -47.46 -0.52 21.75
C SER A 190 -46.45 -1.46 22.41
N VAL A 191 -45.76 -0.97 23.44
CA VAL A 191 -44.72 -1.71 24.14
C VAL A 191 -45.17 -1.92 25.57
N GLN A 192 -45.30 -3.18 25.98
CA GLN A 192 -45.43 -3.56 27.37
C GLN A 192 -44.03 -3.85 27.91
N GLU A 193 -43.60 -3.07 28.89
CA GLU A 193 -42.36 -3.33 29.63
C GLU A 193 -42.58 -3.05 31.12
N PRO A 194 -41.94 -3.82 32.01
CA PRO A 194 -42.03 -3.60 33.45
C PRO A 194 -41.56 -2.19 33.85
N ILE A 195 -42.28 -1.57 34.78
CA ILE A 195 -41.84 -0.34 35.43
C ILE A 195 -40.56 -0.63 36.24
N GLN A 196 -39.53 0.17 35.98
CA GLN A 196 -38.22 0.08 36.62
C GLN A 196 -38.00 1.29 37.55
N THR A 197 -37.23 1.07 38.60
CA THR A 197 -36.69 2.07 39.52
C THR A 197 -35.29 2.47 39.09
N ASP A 198 -34.88 3.68 39.45
CA ASP A 198 -33.54 4.20 39.20
C ASP A 198 -32.44 3.27 39.75
N HIS A 199 -31.29 3.34 39.10
CA HIS A 199 -30.11 2.58 39.48
C HIS A 199 -29.30 3.37 40.54
N ARG A 200 -28.37 2.69 41.24
CA ARG A 200 -27.43 3.35 42.17
C ARG A 200 -26.00 2.94 41.87
N PHE A 201 -25.21 3.81 41.24
CA PHE A 201 -23.82 3.52 40.94
C PHE A 201 -22.94 3.58 42.21
N VAL A 202 -22.23 2.48 42.49
CA VAL A 202 -21.20 2.40 43.54
C VAL A 202 -19.98 1.71 42.92
N LEU A 203 -18.96 2.50 42.58
CA LEU A 203 -17.70 2.02 42.02
C LEU A 203 -16.56 2.87 42.60
N PRO A 204 -15.47 2.26 43.11
CA PRO A 204 -15.38 0.86 43.48
C PRO A 204 -16.30 0.54 44.68
N ILE A 205 -16.69 -0.72 44.83
CA ILE A 205 -17.31 -1.16 46.09
C ILE A 205 -16.28 -0.97 47.22
N PRO A 206 -16.64 -0.31 48.34
CA PRO A 206 -15.70 -0.05 49.43
C PRO A 206 -15.19 -1.35 50.06
N THR A 207 -13.97 -1.31 50.58
CA THR A 207 -13.34 -2.45 51.27
C THR A 207 -13.03 -2.08 52.72
N GLU A 208 -13.01 -3.07 53.61
CA GLU A 208 -12.82 -2.87 55.05
C GLU A 208 -11.46 -2.29 55.44
N LYS A 209 -10.46 -2.31 54.55
CA LYS A 209 -9.06 -2.06 54.89
C LYS A 209 -8.61 -0.61 54.73
N GLY A 210 -9.53 0.37 54.72
CA GLY A 210 -9.22 1.80 54.80
C GLY A 210 -8.01 2.21 53.95
N ALA A 211 -8.25 2.43 52.65
CA ALA A 211 -7.30 2.50 51.53
C ALA A 211 -7.25 1.19 50.71
N PHE A 212 -7.45 1.34 49.41
CA PHE A 212 -7.62 0.33 48.36
C PHE A 212 -6.41 -0.62 48.12
N THR A 213 -5.53 -0.83 49.10
CA THR A 213 -4.13 -1.21 48.89
C THR A 213 -3.79 -2.70 49.04
N LYS A 214 -4.75 -3.59 49.40
CA LYS A 214 -4.43 -5.03 49.63
C LYS A 214 -5.41 -6.06 49.04
N GLY A 215 -6.41 -5.65 48.25
CA GLY A 215 -7.40 -6.55 47.64
C GLY A 215 -7.27 -6.66 46.12
N LYS A 216 -7.64 -7.81 45.53
CA LYS A 216 -7.70 -7.98 44.07
C LYS A 216 -9.01 -7.41 43.51
N VAL A 217 -9.00 -6.11 43.20
CA VAL A 217 -10.12 -5.42 42.54
C VAL A 217 -9.81 -5.35 41.05
N PHE A 218 -10.20 -6.37 40.29
CA PHE A 218 -9.96 -6.43 38.84
C PHE A 218 -10.81 -5.40 38.09
N VAL A 219 -10.19 -4.73 37.12
CA VAL A 219 -10.79 -3.76 36.20
C VAL A 219 -10.75 -4.30 34.77
N ASP A 220 -9.66 -4.95 34.39
CA ASP A 220 -9.52 -5.68 33.12
C ASP A 220 -9.20 -7.14 33.40
N PHE A 221 -10.11 -8.04 33.05
CA PHE A 221 -9.92 -9.47 33.29
C PHE A 221 -8.96 -10.12 32.30
N GLN A 222 -8.83 -9.60 31.07
CA GLN A 222 -8.00 -10.24 30.06
C GLN A 222 -6.52 -9.94 30.28
N ASN A 223 -6.22 -8.72 30.73
CA ASN A 223 -4.85 -8.27 30.98
C ASN A 223 -4.49 -8.24 32.48
N ASP A 224 -5.32 -8.84 33.34
CA ASP A 224 -5.12 -8.88 34.80
C ASP A 224 -4.91 -7.52 35.47
N VAL A 225 -5.49 -6.45 34.92
CA VAL A 225 -5.34 -5.09 35.47
C VAL A 225 -6.27 -4.90 36.65
N THR A 226 -5.74 -4.37 37.76
CA THR A 226 -6.47 -4.09 38.99
C THR A 226 -6.52 -2.59 39.31
N LEU A 227 -7.37 -2.22 40.26
CA LEU A 227 -7.40 -0.85 40.82
C LEU A 227 -6.02 -0.44 41.37
N SER A 228 -5.25 -1.38 41.94
CA SER A 228 -3.92 -1.06 42.48
C SER A 228 -2.92 -0.63 41.41
N ASP A 229 -3.07 -1.15 40.18
CA ASP A 229 -2.26 -0.76 39.02
C ASP A 229 -2.64 0.64 38.54
N ILE A 230 -3.94 0.97 38.53
CA ILE A 230 -4.42 2.33 38.21
C ILE A 230 -3.88 3.35 39.22
N GLN A 231 -3.92 3.00 40.51
CA GLN A 231 -3.38 3.85 41.57
C GLN A 231 -1.87 4.01 41.47
N LEU A 232 -1.13 2.94 41.14
CA LEU A 232 0.30 3.03 40.89
C LEU A 232 0.60 3.97 39.71
N ALA A 233 -0.10 3.80 38.59
CA ALA A 233 0.06 4.64 37.42
C ALA A 233 -0.18 6.12 37.75
N SER A 234 -1.26 6.45 38.47
CA SER A 234 -1.53 7.84 38.87
C SER A 234 -0.47 8.39 39.84
N ARG A 235 0.00 7.61 40.81
CA ARG A 235 1.10 8.02 41.71
C ARG A 235 2.39 8.33 40.96
N GLU A 236 2.65 7.62 39.86
CA GLU A 236 3.80 7.87 38.99
C GLU A 236 3.58 9.00 37.97
N GLY A 237 2.43 9.68 38.04
CA GLY A 237 2.12 10.86 37.23
C GLY A 237 1.38 10.56 35.92
N TYR A 238 0.97 9.32 35.67
CA TYR A 238 0.22 8.94 34.47
C TYR A 238 -1.27 9.27 34.59
N ASN A 239 -1.59 10.56 34.59
CA ASN A 239 -2.94 11.09 34.86
C ASN A 239 -3.83 11.25 33.61
N SER A 240 -3.27 11.07 32.41
CA SER A 240 -4.06 10.99 31.17
C SER A 240 -4.56 9.57 30.96
N ILE A 241 -5.80 9.41 30.46
CA ILE A 241 -6.36 8.08 30.14
C ILE A 241 -5.50 7.29 29.15
N GLU A 242 -4.84 7.98 28.21
CA GLU A 242 -3.96 7.38 27.22
C GLU A 242 -2.64 6.90 27.84
N HIS A 243 -2.13 7.60 28.85
CA HIS A 243 -0.96 7.15 29.63
C HIS A 243 -1.33 5.97 30.54
N LEU A 244 -2.46 6.05 31.25
CA LEU A 244 -2.96 4.95 32.08
C LEU A 244 -3.11 3.66 31.25
N LYS A 245 -3.73 3.76 30.07
CA LYS A 245 -3.85 2.67 29.11
C LYS A 245 -2.51 2.02 28.78
N ARG A 246 -1.50 2.82 28.42
CA ARG A 246 -0.18 2.32 27.99
C ARG A 246 0.63 1.74 29.15
N TYR A 247 0.52 2.33 30.33
CA TYR A 247 1.24 1.89 31.51
C TYR A 247 0.67 0.58 32.06
N THR A 248 -0.65 0.50 32.19
CA THR A 248 -1.33 -0.65 32.82
C THR A 248 -1.73 -1.74 31.83
N THR A 249 -1.75 -1.44 30.53
CA THR A 249 -2.34 -2.26 29.45
C THR A 249 -3.87 -2.40 29.50
N VAL A 250 -4.57 -1.61 30.32
CA VAL A 250 -6.05 -1.66 30.39
C VAL A 250 -6.68 -1.42 29.01
N GLY A 251 -7.60 -2.31 28.64
CA GLY A 251 -8.33 -2.26 27.38
C GLY A 251 -7.52 -2.56 26.13
N MET A 252 -6.30 -3.09 26.28
CA MET A 252 -5.44 -3.51 25.16
C MET A 252 -5.59 -4.99 24.80
N GLY A 253 -6.49 -5.73 25.47
CA GLY A 253 -6.82 -7.11 25.16
C GLY A 253 -7.51 -7.30 23.81
N THR A 254 -7.77 -8.55 23.44
CA THR A 254 -8.52 -8.88 22.21
C THR A 254 -9.97 -8.40 22.25
N ASP A 255 -10.51 -8.19 23.45
CA ASP A 255 -11.82 -7.59 23.66
C ASP A 255 -11.83 -6.05 23.42
N GLN A 256 -10.66 -5.42 23.36
CA GLN A 256 -10.46 -3.98 23.21
C GLN A 256 -11.14 -3.15 24.31
N GLY A 257 -11.16 -3.68 25.54
CA GLY A 257 -11.62 -2.95 26.72
C GLY A 257 -13.12 -2.68 26.78
N LYS A 258 -13.93 -3.48 26.07
CA LYS A 258 -15.40 -3.39 26.08
C LYS A 258 -16.01 -3.51 27.48
N THR A 259 -15.30 -4.14 28.42
CA THR A 259 -15.73 -4.31 29.82
C THR A 259 -14.88 -3.52 30.84
N SER A 260 -13.74 -2.96 30.43
CA SER A 260 -12.76 -2.38 31.36
C SER A 260 -12.58 -0.86 31.22
N ASN A 261 -12.65 -0.29 30.01
CA ASN A 261 -12.25 1.11 29.76
C ASN A 261 -13.05 2.15 30.55
N VAL A 262 -14.39 2.05 30.55
CA VAL A 262 -15.25 3.00 31.28
C VAL A 262 -15.01 2.89 32.78
N ASN A 263 -14.86 1.67 33.30
CA ASN A 263 -14.55 1.45 34.73
C ASN A 263 -13.21 2.05 35.11
N ALA A 264 -12.16 1.83 34.30
CA ALA A 264 -10.84 2.38 34.54
C ALA A 264 -10.84 3.92 34.54
N LEU A 265 -11.62 4.51 33.63
CA LEU A 265 -11.81 5.96 33.52
C LEU A 265 -12.51 6.54 34.75
N ILE A 266 -13.61 5.94 35.22
CA ILE A 266 -14.30 6.38 36.45
C ILE A 266 -13.36 6.28 37.66
N LEU A 267 -12.60 5.19 37.78
CA LEU A 267 -11.66 4.99 38.87
C LEU A 267 -10.53 6.04 38.85
N LEU A 268 -9.99 6.34 37.65
CA LEU A 268 -9.00 7.39 37.50
C LEU A 268 -9.58 8.77 37.84
N SER A 269 -10.80 9.09 37.41
CA SER A 269 -11.43 10.38 37.70
C SER A 269 -11.65 10.58 39.20
N GLN A 270 -12.00 9.51 39.94
CA GLN A 270 -12.11 9.54 41.40
C GLN A 270 -10.75 9.71 42.08
N ILE A 271 -9.69 9.06 41.58
CA ILE A 271 -8.33 9.22 42.13
C ILE A 271 -7.83 10.66 41.94
N LEU A 272 -8.20 11.31 40.83
CA LEU A 272 -7.81 12.67 40.49
C LEU A 272 -8.79 13.74 40.97
N ASP A 273 -9.88 13.34 41.65
CA ASP A 273 -10.95 14.22 42.13
C ASP A 273 -11.51 15.15 41.05
N CYS A 274 -11.82 14.58 39.88
CA CYS A 274 -12.35 15.31 38.73
C CYS A 274 -13.55 14.59 38.08
N GLN A 275 -14.26 15.30 37.20
CA GLN A 275 -15.36 14.70 36.45
C GLN A 275 -14.82 13.72 35.40
N PRO A 276 -15.52 12.59 35.13
CA PRO A 276 -15.14 11.62 34.11
C PRO A 276 -14.90 12.23 32.71
N GLU A 277 -15.68 13.24 32.35
CA GLU A 277 -15.56 13.94 31.07
C GLU A 277 -14.22 14.68 30.91
N GLN A 278 -13.61 15.13 32.01
CA GLN A 278 -12.32 15.83 32.01
C GLN A 278 -11.13 14.88 31.76
N ILE A 279 -11.27 13.61 32.13
CA ILE A 279 -10.28 12.57 31.81
C ILE A 279 -10.29 12.25 30.31
N GLY A 280 -11.47 12.33 29.71
CA GLY A 280 -11.71 11.91 28.33
C GLY A 280 -11.67 10.39 28.15
N TYR A 281 -12.05 9.92 26.97
CA TYR A 281 -12.05 8.51 26.61
C TYR A 281 -10.84 8.16 25.74
N THR A 282 -10.47 6.88 25.69
CA THR A 282 -9.43 6.42 24.76
C THR A 282 -9.97 6.35 23.33
N THR A 283 -9.13 6.64 22.35
CA THR A 283 -9.56 6.64 20.94
C THR A 283 -10.16 5.30 20.50
N PHE A 284 -11.37 5.30 19.94
CA PHE A 284 -11.99 4.13 19.31
C PHE A 284 -11.44 3.95 17.88
N ARG A 285 -10.92 2.76 17.57
CA ARG A 285 -10.30 2.45 16.28
C ARG A 285 -10.96 1.24 15.60
N PRO A 286 -11.02 1.20 14.27
CA PRO A 286 -11.31 -0.04 13.56
C PRO A 286 -10.17 -1.05 13.72
N PRO A 287 -10.44 -2.36 13.61
CA PRO A 287 -11.78 -2.94 13.48
C PRO A 287 -12.51 -3.04 14.83
N TYR A 288 -13.85 -3.02 14.83
CA TYR A 288 -14.66 -3.18 16.05
C TYR A 288 -14.37 -4.51 16.80
N ALA A 289 -14.12 -5.56 16.03
CA ALA A 289 -13.65 -6.86 16.49
C ALA A 289 -12.55 -7.37 15.54
N PRO A 290 -11.62 -8.21 16.03
CA PRO A 290 -10.56 -8.75 15.20
C PRO A 290 -11.08 -9.41 13.92
N THR A 291 -10.44 -9.09 12.79
CA THR A 291 -10.74 -9.62 11.46
C THR A 291 -9.47 -10.26 10.89
N THR A 292 -9.61 -11.35 10.14
CA THR A 292 -8.45 -12.07 9.58
C THR A 292 -7.77 -11.27 8.47
N ILE A 293 -6.43 -11.35 8.37
CA ILE A 293 -5.67 -10.69 7.29
C ILE A 293 -6.15 -11.17 5.91
N GLY A 294 -6.51 -12.45 5.77
CA GLY A 294 -7.03 -13.01 4.53
C GLY A 294 -8.35 -12.38 4.07
N ALA A 295 -9.21 -11.94 4.99
CA ALA A 295 -10.42 -11.21 4.64
C ALA A 295 -10.11 -9.82 4.04
N TYR A 296 -9.07 -9.14 4.53
CA TYR A 296 -8.60 -7.88 3.94
C TYR A 296 -7.90 -8.07 2.59
N ALA A 297 -7.11 -9.13 2.44
CA ALA A 297 -6.42 -9.45 1.19
C ALA A 297 -7.39 -9.85 0.06
N GLY A 298 -8.53 -10.46 0.40
CA GLY A 298 -9.56 -10.84 -0.58
C GLY A 298 -9.04 -11.81 -1.63
N ARG A 299 -9.15 -11.42 -2.92
CA ARG A 299 -8.68 -12.23 -4.06
C ARG A 299 -7.34 -11.77 -4.63
N ASN A 300 -6.68 -10.80 -4.00
CA ASN A 300 -5.38 -10.28 -4.41
C ASN A 300 -4.26 -11.21 -3.93
N ILE A 301 -4.26 -12.45 -4.42
CA ILE A 301 -3.31 -13.52 -4.04
C ILE A 301 -2.84 -14.29 -5.29
N GLY A 302 -1.68 -14.93 -5.19
CA GLY A 302 -1.13 -15.74 -6.30
C GLY A 302 -0.99 -14.91 -7.59
N THR A 303 -1.49 -15.44 -8.71
CA THR A 303 -1.45 -14.76 -10.02
C THR A 303 -2.36 -13.53 -10.12
N LEU A 304 -3.28 -13.33 -9.17
CA LEU A 304 -4.14 -12.15 -9.08
C LEU A 304 -3.58 -11.07 -8.16
N PHE A 305 -2.39 -11.29 -7.56
CA PHE A 305 -1.74 -10.30 -6.70
C PHE A 305 -1.39 -9.02 -7.48
N SER A 306 -0.88 -9.17 -8.69
CA SER A 306 -0.63 -8.08 -9.64
C SER A 306 -0.94 -8.57 -11.06
N PRO A 307 -1.55 -7.72 -11.91
CA PRO A 307 -1.73 -8.05 -13.33
C PRO A 307 -0.40 -8.41 -14.01
N VAL A 308 -0.45 -9.41 -14.89
CA VAL A 308 0.63 -9.76 -15.81
C VAL A 308 0.17 -9.42 -17.22
N ARG A 309 0.91 -8.54 -17.89
CA ARG A 309 0.65 -8.09 -19.27
C ARG A 309 1.55 -8.86 -20.24
N THR A 310 0.98 -9.31 -21.35
CA THR A 310 1.66 -10.11 -22.37
C THR A 310 1.45 -9.52 -23.76
N THR A 311 2.47 -9.55 -24.61
CA THR A 311 2.37 -9.06 -26.00
C THR A 311 1.56 -10.04 -26.86
N ALA A 312 1.25 -9.67 -28.10
CA ALA A 312 0.63 -10.59 -29.07
C ALA A 312 1.54 -11.79 -29.42
N LEU A 313 2.83 -11.71 -29.10
CA LEU A 313 3.83 -12.74 -29.42
C LEU A 313 4.07 -13.72 -28.27
N HIS A 314 3.48 -13.49 -27.09
CA HIS A 314 3.81 -14.24 -25.88
C HIS A 314 3.66 -15.76 -26.04
N SER A 315 2.55 -16.22 -26.63
CA SER A 315 2.32 -17.65 -26.85
C SER A 315 3.30 -18.27 -27.84
N TRP A 316 3.82 -17.50 -28.80
CA TRP A 316 4.90 -17.95 -29.68
C TRP A 316 6.23 -18.01 -28.92
N GLN A 317 6.53 -17.00 -28.09
CA GLN A 317 7.75 -16.92 -27.29
C GLN A 317 7.84 -18.10 -26.31
N GLU A 318 6.74 -18.44 -25.63
CA GLU A 318 6.66 -19.62 -24.76
C GLU A 318 6.97 -20.91 -25.53
N LYS A 319 6.34 -21.09 -26.71
CA LYS A 319 6.58 -22.26 -27.57
C LYS A 319 8.01 -22.31 -28.11
N ALA A 320 8.62 -21.16 -28.36
CA ALA A 320 10.01 -21.02 -28.77
C ALA A 320 11.01 -21.25 -27.62
N GLY A 321 10.53 -21.52 -26.40
CA GLY A 321 11.35 -21.80 -25.23
C GLY A 321 11.95 -20.56 -24.56
N ALA A 322 11.42 -19.37 -24.85
CA ALA A 322 11.87 -18.13 -24.22
C ALA A 322 11.81 -18.24 -22.69
N LYS A 323 12.84 -17.69 -22.03
CA LYS A 323 12.74 -17.33 -20.62
C LYS A 323 12.20 -15.93 -20.52
N PHE A 324 11.53 -15.59 -19.42
CA PHE A 324 10.87 -14.30 -19.26
C PHE A 324 11.35 -13.57 -18.02
N GLU A 325 11.28 -12.25 -18.09
CA GLU A 325 11.48 -11.35 -16.96
C GLU A 325 10.28 -10.42 -16.78
N HIS A 326 10.14 -9.90 -15.56
CA HIS A 326 9.17 -8.88 -15.23
C HIS A 326 9.73 -7.49 -15.52
N VAL A 327 9.15 -6.81 -16.51
CA VAL A 327 9.43 -5.39 -16.79
C VAL A 327 8.20 -4.57 -16.38
N GLY A 328 8.18 -4.17 -15.11
CA GLY A 328 6.94 -3.71 -14.47
C GLY A 328 5.91 -4.85 -14.46
N GLN A 329 4.73 -4.59 -15.04
CA GLN A 329 3.69 -5.62 -15.21
C GLN A 329 3.86 -6.45 -16.48
N TRP A 330 4.77 -6.09 -17.40
CA TRP A 330 4.98 -6.85 -18.63
C TRP A 330 5.83 -8.09 -18.39
N MET A 331 5.43 -9.20 -19.02
CA MET A 331 6.26 -10.38 -19.16
C MET A 331 6.98 -10.31 -20.51
N ARG A 332 8.27 -9.97 -20.50
CA ARG A 332 9.09 -9.85 -21.72
C ARG A 332 10.01 -11.05 -21.85
N ALA A 333 10.26 -11.48 -23.09
CA ALA A 333 11.28 -12.50 -23.36
C ALA A 333 12.66 -11.96 -22.93
N TRP A 334 13.30 -12.65 -21.99
CA TRP A 334 14.59 -12.31 -21.42
C TRP A 334 15.73 -12.81 -22.32
N TYR A 335 15.64 -14.07 -22.76
CA TYR A 335 16.52 -14.71 -23.76
C TYR A 335 15.87 -16.00 -24.29
N TYR A 336 16.39 -16.53 -25.39
CA TYR A 336 15.90 -17.70 -26.11
C TYR A 336 16.98 -18.81 -26.13
N PRO A 337 17.04 -19.67 -25.09
CA PRO A 337 18.01 -20.76 -25.05
C PRO A 337 17.71 -21.84 -26.09
N LYS A 338 18.75 -22.37 -26.75
CA LYS A 338 18.67 -23.57 -27.58
C LYS A 338 19.15 -24.78 -26.77
N ALA A 339 18.33 -25.84 -26.73
CA ALA A 339 18.62 -27.07 -25.98
C ALA A 339 19.01 -26.78 -24.52
N ASN A 340 20.25 -27.12 -24.13
CA ASN A 340 20.76 -26.98 -22.76
C ASN A 340 21.70 -25.77 -22.59
N GLU A 341 21.62 -24.78 -23.48
CA GLU A 341 22.38 -23.54 -23.31
C GLU A 341 22.08 -22.88 -21.95
N THR A 342 23.14 -22.48 -21.26
CA THR A 342 23.03 -21.53 -20.15
C THR A 342 22.57 -20.17 -20.69
N MET A 343 22.02 -19.32 -19.81
CA MET A 343 21.68 -17.94 -20.16
C MET A 343 22.84 -17.24 -20.88
N ARG A 344 24.06 -17.40 -20.37
CA ARG A 344 25.24 -16.76 -20.95
C ARG A 344 25.53 -17.22 -22.39
N GLN A 345 25.43 -18.52 -22.66
CA GLN A 345 25.64 -19.06 -24.01
C GLN A 345 24.57 -18.59 -24.98
N ALA A 346 23.30 -18.58 -24.55
CA ALA A 346 22.19 -18.10 -25.36
C ALA A 346 22.35 -16.61 -25.71
N VAL A 347 22.63 -15.77 -24.71
CA VAL A 347 22.84 -14.33 -24.87
C VAL A 347 24.07 -14.04 -25.73
N ASP A 348 25.20 -14.74 -25.53
CA ASP A 348 26.40 -14.56 -26.36
C ASP A 348 26.11 -14.87 -27.83
N ARG A 349 25.33 -15.94 -28.10
CA ARG A 349 24.89 -16.29 -29.46
C ARG A 349 23.95 -15.24 -30.05
N GLU A 350 22.96 -14.79 -29.28
CA GLU A 350 21.99 -13.76 -29.70
C GLU A 350 22.66 -12.43 -30.05
N VAL A 351 23.56 -11.97 -29.18
CA VAL A 351 24.30 -10.72 -29.35
C VAL A 351 25.24 -10.79 -30.56
N LYS A 352 25.94 -11.92 -30.77
CA LYS A 352 26.75 -12.13 -31.99
C LYS A 352 25.88 -12.10 -33.24
N ALA A 353 24.77 -12.84 -33.25
CA ALA A 353 23.88 -12.92 -34.41
C ALA A 353 23.32 -11.54 -34.81
N ALA A 354 22.98 -10.70 -33.84
CA ALA A 354 22.50 -9.34 -34.07
C ALA A 354 23.53 -8.42 -34.76
N ARG A 355 24.83 -8.66 -34.59
CA ARG A 355 25.90 -7.89 -35.26
C ARG A 355 26.41 -8.56 -36.53
N SER A 356 26.46 -9.89 -36.58
CA SER A 356 27.01 -10.62 -37.72
C SER A 356 25.99 -10.87 -38.83
N SER A 357 24.70 -10.89 -38.51
CA SER A 357 23.64 -11.07 -39.49
C SER A 357 22.34 -10.33 -39.14
N ILE A 358 21.38 -10.98 -38.46
CA ILE A 358 20.10 -10.37 -38.08
C ILE A 358 19.66 -10.83 -36.68
N GLY A 359 19.42 -9.86 -35.80
CA GLY A 359 18.69 -10.03 -34.56
C GLY A 359 17.23 -9.61 -34.71
N LEU A 360 16.31 -10.30 -34.04
CA LEU A 360 14.88 -9.97 -34.02
C LEU A 360 14.37 -9.84 -32.58
N LEU A 361 13.82 -8.66 -32.23
CA LEU A 361 13.31 -8.33 -30.89
C LEU A 361 11.83 -7.95 -30.92
N ASP A 362 11.08 -8.40 -29.90
CA ASP A 362 9.76 -7.87 -29.59
C ASP A 362 9.89 -6.55 -28.79
N ALA A 363 9.67 -5.44 -29.48
CA ALA A 363 9.70 -4.08 -28.93
C ALA A 363 8.28 -3.53 -28.66
N SER A 364 7.25 -4.40 -28.65
CA SER A 364 5.86 -3.98 -28.52
C SER A 364 5.57 -3.25 -27.21
N THR A 365 6.34 -3.51 -26.15
CA THR A 365 6.08 -3.01 -24.79
C THR A 365 6.44 -1.54 -24.55
N LEU A 366 7.25 -0.92 -25.42
CA LEU A 366 7.59 0.51 -25.30
C LEU A 366 6.30 1.34 -25.23
N GLY A 367 6.28 2.39 -24.42
CA GLY A 367 5.16 3.33 -24.43
C GLY A 367 5.06 4.02 -25.79
N LYS A 368 3.84 4.28 -26.25
CA LYS A 368 3.57 4.91 -27.55
C LYS A 368 2.45 5.91 -27.41
N ILE A 369 2.71 7.15 -27.74
CA ILE A 369 1.74 8.25 -27.63
C ILE A 369 1.61 8.90 -29.01
N ASP A 370 0.38 8.96 -29.49
CA ASP A 370 0.02 9.71 -30.68
C ASP A 370 -0.32 11.14 -30.25
N ILE A 371 0.38 12.11 -30.85
CA ILE A 371 0.32 13.52 -30.45
C ILE A 371 -0.11 14.33 -31.66
N GLN A 372 -1.27 14.95 -31.59
CA GLN A 372 -1.86 15.70 -32.70
C GLN A 372 -2.23 17.11 -32.31
N GLY A 373 -2.19 18.02 -33.27
CA GLY A 373 -2.65 19.40 -33.12
C GLY A 373 -1.63 20.43 -33.58
N PRO A 374 -2.08 21.66 -33.90
CA PRO A 374 -1.24 22.69 -34.51
C PRO A 374 -0.08 23.15 -33.60
N ASP A 375 -0.20 22.95 -32.28
CA ASP A 375 0.82 23.34 -31.31
C ASP A 375 1.70 22.16 -30.87
N ALA A 376 1.57 20.98 -31.50
CA ALA A 376 2.27 19.76 -31.08
C ALA A 376 3.80 19.92 -31.09
N ALA A 377 4.35 20.56 -32.13
CA ALA A 377 5.79 20.82 -32.23
C ALA A 377 6.30 21.76 -31.11
N GLU A 378 5.50 22.77 -30.75
CA GLU A 378 5.80 23.70 -29.66
C GLU A 378 5.72 23.00 -28.30
N PHE A 379 4.69 22.17 -28.09
CA PHE A 379 4.56 21.36 -26.88
C PHE A 379 5.73 20.41 -26.68
N LEU A 380 6.11 19.65 -27.72
CA LEU A 380 7.32 18.81 -27.70
C LEU A 380 8.59 19.63 -27.43
N ASN A 381 8.64 20.85 -27.98
CA ASN A 381 9.72 21.79 -27.70
C ASN A 381 9.72 22.29 -26.25
N ARG A 382 8.63 22.24 -25.48
CA ARG A 382 8.67 22.54 -24.03
C ARG A 382 9.04 21.33 -23.18
N VAL A 383 8.60 20.15 -23.61
CA VAL A 383 8.77 18.88 -22.89
C VAL A 383 10.19 18.35 -22.95
N TYR A 384 10.76 18.27 -24.15
CA TYR A 384 12.10 17.71 -24.34
C TYR A 384 13.20 18.75 -24.17
N THR A 385 14.41 18.28 -23.86
CA THR A 385 15.63 19.10 -23.74
C THR A 385 16.10 19.71 -25.07
N ASN A 386 15.95 18.99 -26.19
CA ASN A 386 16.36 19.42 -27.53
C ASN A 386 15.25 20.18 -28.29
N SER A 387 15.58 20.72 -29.46
CA SER A 387 14.65 21.51 -30.28
C SER A 387 13.78 20.64 -31.19
N TRP A 388 12.50 20.98 -31.37
CA TRP A 388 11.54 20.18 -32.18
C TRP A 388 10.91 20.91 -33.36
N LEU A 389 10.86 22.25 -33.33
CA LEU A 389 10.13 23.09 -34.29
C LEU A 389 10.50 22.89 -35.78
N LYS A 390 11.68 22.35 -36.07
CA LYS A 390 12.20 22.16 -37.44
C LYS A 390 12.29 20.68 -37.85
N LEU A 391 11.73 19.76 -37.07
CA LEU A 391 11.74 18.34 -37.43
C LEU A 391 10.79 18.11 -38.63
N ALA A 392 11.36 17.77 -39.78
CA ALA A 392 10.59 17.55 -41.00
C ALA A 392 9.73 16.27 -40.92
N PRO A 393 8.57 16.22 -41.60
CA PRO A 393 7.82 14.98 -41.78
C PRO A 393 8.70 13.84 -42.32
N GLY A 394 8.45 12.62 -41.85
CA GLY A 394 9.25 11.45 -42.21
C GLY A 394 10.59 11.35 -41.47
N LYS A 395 10.82 12.20 -40.47
CA LYS A 395 12.04 12.17 -39.63
C LYS A 395 11.70 11.92 -38.17
N SER A 396 12.61 11.20 -37.53
CA SER A 396 12.60 10.88 -36.12
C SER A 396 13.72 11.60 -35.39
N ARG A 397 13.57 11.80 -34.09
CA ARG A 397 14.60 12.38 -33.23
C ARG A 397 14.55 11.75 -31.85
N TYR A 398 15.71 11.42 -31.31
CA TYR A 398 15.85 11.01 -29.91
C TYR A 398 15.80 12.24 -28.99
N GLY A 399 15.18 12.13 -27.83
CA GLY A 399 15.08 13.21 -26.85
C GLY A 399 15.11 12.70 -25.41
N LEU A 400 15.62 13.55 -24.50
CA LEU A 400 15.50 13.37 -23.05
C LEU A 400 14.42 14.28 -22.49
N MET A 401 13.53 13.72 -21.68
CA MET A 401 12.54 14.44 -20.88
C MET A 401 13.06 14.58 -19.45
N LEU A 402 12.95 15.78 -18.88
CA LEU A 402 13.35 16.04 -17.50
C LEU A 402 12.12 16.30 -16.64
N LYS A 403 12.29 16.11 -15.32
CA LYS A 403 11.43 16.78 -14.34
C LYS A 403 11.91 18.22 -14.12
N GLU A 404 11.12 19.01 -13.39
CA GLU A 404 11.46 20.40 -13.07
C GLU A 404 12.78 20.57 -12.31
N ASP A 405 13.23 19.53 -11.60
CA ASP A 405 14.50 19.49 -10.89
C ASP A 405 15.72 19.29 -11.81
N GLY A 406 15.51 19.11 -13.12
CA GLY A 406 16.55 18.95 -14.13
C GLY A 406 17.08 17.51 -14.27
N MET A 407 16.47 16.55 -13.57
CA MET A 407 16.86 15.14 -13.62
C MET A 407 16.13 14.43 -14.76
N VAL A 408 16.80 13.45 -15.37
CA VAL A 408 16.22 12.65 -16.46
C VAL A 408 15.04 11.83 -15.91
N MET A 409 13.86 12.08 -16.49
CA MET A 409 12.62 11.41 -16.15
C MET A 409 12.40 10.18 -17.03
N ASP A 410 12.53 10.39 -18.35
CA ASP A 410 12.29 9.37 -19.38
C ASP A 410 12.98 9.83 -20.68
N ASP A 411 13.05 8.93 -21.66
CA ASP A 411 13.64 9.17 -22.95
C ASP A 411 12.93 8.39 -24.06
N GLY A 412 13.25 8.73 -25.30
CA GLY A 412 12.73 7.97 -26.43
C GLY A 412 12.85 8.70 -27.74
N VAL A 413 12.24 8.11 -28.77
CA VAL A 413 12.27 8.64 -30.13
C VAL A 413 10.90 9.15 -30.49
N THR A 414 10.82 10.41 -30.91
CA THR A 414 9.58 10.97 -31.46
C THR A 414 9.74 11.23 -32.95
N THR A 415 8.73 10.80 -33.72
CA THR A 415 8.69 10.88 -35.17
C THR A 415 7.66 11.88 -35.63
N CYS A 416 8.05 12.80 -36.51
CA CYS A 416 7.12 13.70 -37.20
C CYS A 416 6.47 12.94 -38.35
N ILE A 417 5.21 12.55 -38.19
CA ILE A 417 4.43 11.86 -39.23
C ILE A 417 4.04 12.88 -40.31
N LYS A 418 3.54 14.03 -39.86
CA LYS A 418 3.25 15.24 -40.64
C LYS A 418 3.33 16.45 -39.70
N LYS A 419 3.24 17.67 -40.25
CA LYS A 419 3.44 18.95 -39.53
C LYS A 419 2.84 19.00 -38.10
N ASP A 420 1.61 18.54 -37.95
CA ASP A 420 0.80 18.63 -36.73
C ASP A 420 0.47 17.24 -36.13
N HIS A 421 1.30 16.22 -36.41
CA HIS A 421 1.07 14.84 -35.97
C HIS A 421 2.40 14.11 -35.74
N TYR A 422 2.59 13.68 -34.50
CA TYR A 422 3.79 13.03 -34.01
C TYR A 422 3.47 11.68 -33.38
N HIS A 423 4.41 10.75 -33.50
CA HIS A 423 4.40 9.46 -32.80
C HIS A 423 5.60 9.43 -31.84
N MET A 424 5.32 9.50 -30.55
CA MET A 424 6.32 9.42 -29.49
C MET A 424 6.44 7.98 -29.01
N THR A 425 7.66 7.48 -28.89
CA THR A 425 7.97 6.30 -28.09
C THR A 425 8.62 6.71 -26.76
N THR A 426 8.34 5.96 -25.70
CA THR A 426 8.88 6.15 -24.35
C THR A 426 9.41 4.82 -23.83
N THR A 427 10.06 4.81 -22.67
CA THR A 427 10.46 3.53 -22.05
C THR A 427 9.25 2.65 -21.73
N THR A 428 9.47 1.33 -21.61
CA THR A 428 8.40 0.38 -21.25
C THR A 428 7.81 0.70 -19.86
N GLY A 429 8.66 1.03 -18.89
CA GLY A 429 8.23 1.36 -17.52
C GLY A 429 7.60 2.74 -17.40
N GLY A 430 8.05 3.71 -18.20
CA GLY A 430 7.60 5.10 -18.17
C GLY A 430 6.30 5.38 -18.93
N ALA A 431 5.78 4.45 -19.73
CA ALA A 431 4.66 4.67 -20.64
C ALA A 431 3.46 5.43 -20.03
N ALA A 432 2.97 4.99 -18.87
CA ALA A 432 1.85 5.64 -18.20
C ALA A 432 2.27 6.99 -17.59
N GLY A 433 3.40 7.01 -16.87
CA GLY A 433 3.89 8.22 -16.20
C GLY A 433 4.23 9.35 -17.18
N VAL A 434 4.75 9.05 -18.37
CA VAL A 434 4.98 10.07 -19.41
C VAL A 434 3.66 10.63 -19.90
N LEU A 435 2.65 9.81 -20.20
CA LEU A 435 1.34 10.34 -20.63
C LEU A 435 0.71 11.22 -19.56
N GLU A 436 0.73 10.78 -18.30
CA GLU A 436 0.24 11.56 -17.15
C GLU A 436 1.00 12.89 -17.03
N TRP A 437 2.32 12.88 -17.18
CA TRP A 437 3.14 14.09 -17.18
C TRP A 437 2.76 15.04 -18.31
N LEU A 438 2.60 14.55 -19.53
CA LEU A 438 2.21 15.39 -20.66
C LEU A 438 0.81 15.99 -20.47
N GLU A 439 -0.15 15.20 -19.97
CA GLU A 439 -1.51 15.66 -19.67
C GLU A 439 -1.53 16.69 -18.53
N GLU A 440 -0.76 16.49 -17.45
CA GLU A 440 -0.63 17.44 -16.35
C GLU A 440 -0.25 18.83 -16.89
N TRP A 441 0.85 18.92 -17.65
CA TRP A 441 1.31 20.19 -18.22
C TRP A 441 0.32 20.81 -19.20
N LEU A 442 -0.37 20.02 -20.03
CA LEU A 442 -1.39 20.55 -20.93
C LEU A 442 -2.61 21.06 -20.17
N GLN A 443 -3.07 20.36 -19.14
CA GLN A 443 -4.30 20.71 -18.43
C GLN A 443 -4.10 21.83 -17.41
N THR A 444 -2.96 21.89 -16.73
CA THR A 444 -2.75 22.83 -15.61
C THR A 444 -1.95 24.06 -16.00
N GLU A 445 -0.90 23.91 -16.82
CA GLU A 445 0.03 25.00 -17.14
C GLU A 445 -0.21 25.61 -18.52
N TRP A 446 -0.52 24.78 -19.52
CA TRP A 446 -0.65 25.21 -20.91
C TRP A 446 -2.01 24.85 -21.55
N PRO A 447 -3.17 25.16 -20.91
CA PRO A 447 -4.49 24.80 -21.43
C PRO A 447 -4.85 25.51 -22.74
N ASN A 448 -4.06 26.51 -23.14
CA ASN A 448 -4.23 27.24 -24.40
C ASN A 448 -3.57 26.53 -25.60
N LEU A 449 -2.67 25.57 -25.38
CA LEU A 449 -2.06 24.81 -26.49
C LEU A 449 -3.07 23.81 -27.04
N LYS A 450 -3.27 23.82 -28.36
CA LYS A 450 -4.14 22.87 -29.05
C LYS A 450 -3.36 21.61 -29.37
N VAL A 451 -3.21 20.77 -28.36
CA VAL A 451 -2.54 19.46 -28.45
C VAL A 451 -3.44 18.40 -27.85
N TYR A 452 -3.51 17.26 -28.54
CA TYR A 452 -4.31 16.11 -28.17
C TYR A 452 -3.40 14.91 -28.08
N LEU A 453 -3.44 14.23 -26.94
CA LEU A 453 -2.62 13.06 -26.66
C LEU A 453 -3.50 11.82 -26.67
N THR A 454 -3.00 10.73 -27.23
CA THR A 454 -3.69 9.44 -27.19
C THR A 454 -2.66 8.35 -27.00
N SER A 455 -2.79 7.56 -25.93
CA SER A 455 -1.99 6.35 -25.80
C SER A 455 -2.35 5.38 -26.93
N VAL A 456 -1.35 5.03 -27.73
CA VAL A 456 -1.44 3.98 -28.75
C VAL A 456 -0.50 2.83 -28.42
N THR A 457 -0.08 2.71 -27.16
CA THR A 457 0.85 1.69 -26.67
C THR A 457 0.39 0.28 -27.03
N GLU A 458 -0.87 -0.04 -26.74
CA GLU A 458 -1.44 -1.38 -26.96
C GLU A 458 -2.01 -1.59 -28.37
N GLN A 459 -2.03 -0.53 -29.19
CA GLN A 459 -2.51 -0.60 -30.57
C GLN A 459 -1.48 -1.25 -31.51
N TRP A 460 -0.19 -1.12 -31.21
CA TRP A 460 0.90 -1.53 -32.11
C TRP A 460 1.69 -2.71 -31.54
N ALA A 461 1.82 -3.77 -32.34
CA ALA A 461 2.89 -4.74 -32.17
C ALA A 461 4.12 -4.27 -32.94
N VAL A 462 5.31 -4.47 -32.38
CA VAL A 462 6.57 -3.97 -32.94
C VAL A 462 7.60 -5.09 -33.02
N ALA A 463 8.05 -5.38 -34.24
CA ALA A 463 9.20 -6.23 -34.50
C ALA A 463 10.40 -5.33 -34.86
N ALA A 464 11.46 -5.39 -34.05
CA ALA A 464 12.71 -4.70 -34.33
C ALA A 464 13.71 -5.69 -34.91
N ILE A 465 14.10 -5.46 -36.18
CA ILE A 465 15.22 -6.19 -36.81
C ILE A 465 16.47 -5.32 -36.77
N CYS A 466 17.60 -5.92 -36.42
CA CYS A 466 18.90 -5.24 -36.39
C CYS A 466 20.00 -6.13 -36.99
N GLY A 467 21.04 -5.50 -37.54
CA GLY A 467 22.20 -6.18 -38.14
C GLY A 467 22.36 -5.88 -39.64
N PRO A 468 23.52 -6.25 -40.23
CA PRO A 468 23.88 -5.88 -41.60
C PRO A 468 22.88 -6.35 -42.66
N ASN A 469 22.26 -7.52 -42.47
CA ASN A 469 21.34 -8.11 -43.45
C ASN A 469 19.87 -7.68 -43.24
N SER A 470 19.60 -6.80 -42.25
CA SER A 470 18.23 -6.37 -41.91
C SER A 470 17.51 -5.67 -43.06
N ARG A 471 18.23 -4.90 -43.88
CA ARG A 471 17.66 -4.25 -45.08
C ARG A 471 17.27 -5.26 -46.15
N GLU A 472 18.12 -6.25 -46.41
CA GLU A 472 17.90 -7.26 -47.43
C GLU A 472 16.66 -8.10 -47.10
N LEU A 473 16.55 -8.54 -45.85
CA LEU A 473 15.35 -9.21 -45.34
C LEU A 473 14.10 -8.34 -45.51
N LEU A 474 14.16 -7.07 -45.11
CA LEU A 474 13.00 -6.18 -45.19
C LEU A 474 12.58 -5.91 -46.65
N ALA A 475 13.54 -5.79 -47.57
CA ALA A 475 13.26 -5.55 -48.99
C ALA A 475 12.44 -6.68 -49.63
N GLU A 476 12.65 -7.93 -49.21
CA GLU A 476 11.86 -9.07 -49.71
C GLU A 476 10.40 -9.06 -49.23
N LEU A 477 10.16 -8.44 -48.07
CA LEU A 477 8.83 -8.37 -47.46
C LEU A 477 8.13 -7.03 -47.74
N CYS A 478 8.85 -6.02 -48.23
CA CYS A 478 8.38 -4.65 -48.40
C CYS A 478 8.63 -4.15 -49.83
N PRO A 479 7.76 -4.54 -50.80
CA PRO A 479 7.97 -4.22 -52.21
C PRO A 479 7.63 -2.77 -52.58
N ASP A 480 6.93 -2.03 -51.70
CA ASP A 480 6.39 -0.70 -51.99
C ASP A 480 7.24 0.46 -51.44
N ILE A 481 8.36 0.17 -50.78
CA ILE A 481 9.27 1.17 -50.22
C ILE A 481 10.69 0.96 -50.75
N ASP A 482 11.31 2.04 -51.24
CA ASP A 482 12.76 2.10 -51.44
C ASP A 482 13.48 2.22 -50.08
N LEU A 483 14.23 1.15 -49.74
CA LEU A 483 14.98 0.98 -48.50
C LEU A 483 16.48 1.33 -48.63
N SER A 484 16.91 1.89 -49.77
CA SER A 484 18.27 2.41 -49.96
C SER A 484 18.62 3.47 -48.91
N ASP A 485 19.91 3.65 -48.66
CA ASP A 485 20.37 4.64 -47.67
C ASP A 485 19.97 6.07 -48.04
N GLU A 486 19.94 6.38 -49.35
CA GLU A 486 19.54 7.66 -49.90
C GLU A 486 18.05 7.91 -49.72
N ALA A 487 17.20 6.92 -50.03
CA ALA A 487 15.75 7.06 -49.96
C ALA A 487 15.20 6.89 -48.53
N PHE A 488 15.89 6.14 -47.68
CA PHE A 488 15.50 5.86 -46.30
C PHE A 488 16.70 6.02 -45.34
N PRO A 489 17.15 7.27 -45.12
CA PRO A 489 18.29 7.56 -44.26
C PRO A 489 18.01 7.26 -42.78
N PHE A 490 19.07 7.19 -41.97
CA PHE A 490 18.98 7.01 -40.51
C PHE A 490 18.01 8.01 -39.85
N MET A 491 17.26 7.54 -38.86
CA MET A 491 16.14 8.27 -38.23
C MET A 491 15.06 8.68 -39.23
N GLY A 492 14.86 7.89 -40.28
CA GLY A 492 13.77 8.03 -41.23
C GLY A 492 12.50 7.30 -40.80
N TYR A 493 11.40 7.67 -41.43
CA TYR A 493 10.09 7.06 -41.26
C TYR A 493 9.39 6.92 -42.61
N LYS A 494 8.77 5.76 -42.85
CA LYS A 494 7.91 5.51 -44.01
C LYS A 494 6.71 4.64 -43.64
N GLU A 495 5.59 4.87 -44.34
CA GLU A 495 4.41 3.99 -44.30
C GLU A 495 4.35 3.18 -45.60
N GLY A 496 4.00 1.91 -45.49
CA GLY A 496 3.89 1.00 -46.63
C GLY A 496 3.36 -0.35 -46.20
N THR A 497 3.82 -1.41 -46.86
CA THR A 497 3.32 -2.76 -46.65
C THR A 497 4.48 -3.70 -46.36
N VAL A 498 4.39 -4.47 -45.27
CA VAL A 498 5.37 -5.51 -44.93
C VAL A 498 4.64 -6.83 -44.79
N ALA A 499 5.05 -7.85 -45.54
CA ALA A 499 4.40 -9.16 -45.57
C ALA A 499 2.88 -9.07 -45.88
N GLY A 500 2.48 -8.13 -46.75
CA GLY A 500 1.07 -7.87 -47.07
C GLY A 500 0.28 -7.10 -46.01
N ILE A 501 0.91 -6.66 -44.93
CA ILE A 501 0.30 -5.94 -43.81
C ILE A 501 0.66 -4.46 -43.88
N LYS A 502 -0.31 -3.56 -43.71
CA LYS A 502 -0.04 -2.12 -43.56
C LYS A 502 0.85 -1.88 -42.34
N ALA A 503 2.00 -1.26 -42.56
CA ALA A 503 3.03 -1.11 -41.56
C ALA A 503 3.60 0.32 -41.54
N ARG A 504 4.08 0.70 -40.36
CA ARG A 504 4.93 1.87 -40.15
C ARG A 504 6.35 1.38 -39.91
N ILE A 505 7.30 1.87 -40.69
CA ILE A 505 8.70 1.44 -40.62
C ILE A 505 9.53 2.62 -40.15
N PHE A 506 10.33 2.40 -39.10
CA PHE A 506 11.23 3.39 -38.53
C PHE A 506 12.67 2.89 -38.63
N ARG A 507 13.57 3.69 -39.17
CA ARG A 507 15.01 3.36 -39.19
C ARG A 507 15.68 3.90 -37.93
N ILE A 508 15.38 3.26 -36.80
CA ILE A 508 15.87 3.59 -35.45
C ILE A 508 16.72 2.42 -34.97
N SER A 509 17.83 2.71 -34.29
CA SER A 509 18.72 1.70 -33.73
C SER A 509 19.02 1.99 -32.26
N PHE A 510 18.85 0.96 -31.44
CA PHE A 510 19.31 0.94 -30.04
C PHE A 510 20.48 -0.04 -29.84
N THR A 511 21.04 -0.57 -30.92
CA THR A 511 22.16 -1.53 -30.89
C THR A 511 23.43 -0.98 -31.55
N GLY A 512 23.32 0.16 -32.24
CA GLY A 512 24.37 0.72 -33.09
C GLY A 512 24.41 0.12 -34.50
N GLU A 513 23.70 -0.97 -34.76
CA GLU A 513 23.61 -1.61 -36.07
C GLU A 513 22.55 -0.95 -36.96
N LEU A 514 22.62 -1.20 -38.26
CA LEU A 514 21.48 -0.97 -39.16
C LEU A 514 20.24 -1.67 -38.61
N SER A 515 19.16 -0.92 -38.41
CA SER A 515 17.99 -1.42 -37.71
C SER A 515 16.71 -0.81 -38.27
N PHE A 516 15.64 -1.60 -38.24
CA PHE A 516 14.28 -1.20 -38.58
C PHE A 516 13.30 -1.68 -37.53
N GLU A 517 12.48 -0.78 -37.01
CA GLU A 517 11.29 -1.11 -36.20
C GLU A 517 10.06 -1.11 -37.10
N ILE A 518 9.34 -2.23 -37.11
CA ILE A 518 8.18 -2.45 -37.96
C ILE A 518 6.95 -2.53 -37.07
N ASN A 519 6.12 -1.49 -37.13
CA ASN A 519 4.90 -1.38 -36.33
C ASN A 519 3.70 -1.78 -37.18
N VAL A 520 2.95 -2.78 -36.70
CA VAL A 520 1.68 -3.23 -37.29
C VAL A 520 0.57 -3.20 -36.24
N PRO A 521 -0.72 -3.12 -36.62
CA PRO A 521 -1.79 -3.27 -35.63
C PRO A 521 -1.60 -4.57 -34.85
N ARG A 522 -1.82 -4.53 -33.53
CA ARG A 522 -1.48 -5.63 -32.60
C ARG A 522 -1.96 -7.01 -33.08
N SER A 523 -3.15 -7.07 -33.68
CA SER A 523 -3.75 -8.31 -34.21
C SER A 523 -2.90 -9.00 -35.29
N TYR A 524 -2.02 -8.27 -35.99
CA TYR A 524 -1.11 -8.79 -37.01
C TYR A 524 0.30 -9.08 -36.49
N GLY A 525 0.59 -8.83 -35.21
CA GLY A 525 1.94 -8.96 -34.65
C GLY A 525 2.53 -10.35 -34.88
N LEU A 526 1.77 -11.41 -34.59
CA LEU A 526 2.23 -12.79 -34.78
C LEU A 526 2.47 -13.13 -36.26
N SER A 527 1.63 -12.62 -37.16
CA SER A 527 1.79 -12.83 -38.60
C SER A 527 3.08 -12.19 -39.13
N LEU A 528 3.33 -10.93 -38.76
CA LEU A 528 4.58 -10.24 -39.09
C LEU A 528 5.80 -10.98 -38.55
N TRP A 529 5.76 -11.35 -37.26
CA TRP A 529 6.86 -12.05 -36.59
C TRP A 529 7.19 -13.38 -37.28
N THR A 530 6.17 -14.15 -37.63
CA THR A 530 6.34 -15.43 -38.32
C THR A 530 6.91 -15.25 -39.73
N ALA A 531 6.44 -14.25 -40.49
CA ALA A 531 6.95 -13.95 -41.82
C ALA A 531 8.43 -13.53 -41.81
N LEU A 532 8.81 -12.66 -40.86
CA LEU A 532 10.21 -12.24 -40.66
C LEU A 532 11.11 -13.44 -40.36
N LEU A 533 10.66 -14.35 -39.50
CA LEU A 533 11.41 -15.57 -39.19
C LEU A 533 11.51 -16.52 -40.38
N GLU A 534 10.43 -16.73 -41.12
CA GLU A 534 10.39 -17.66 -42.24
C GLU A 534 11.35 -17.25 -43.36
N ILE A 535 11.26 -16.00 -43.82
CA ILE A 535 12.17 -15.46 -44.84
C ILE A 535 13.57 -15.26 -44.27
N GLY A 536 13.67 -14.84 -43.01
CA GLY A 536 14.94 -14.59 -42.32
C GLY A 536 15.80 -15.83 -42.08
N LYS A 537 15.25 -17.06 -42.21
CA LYS A 537 16.03 -18.31 -42.03
C LYS A 537 17.29 -18.36 -42.88
N LYS A 538 17.24 -17.89 -44.13
CA LYS A 538 18.40 -17.88 -45.03
C LYS A 538 19.48 -16.86 -44.63
N TYR A 539 19.12 -15.91 -43.77
CA TYR A 539 20.01 -14.93 -43.16
C TYR A 539 20.37 -15.31 -41.71
N ASP A 540 20.09 -16.54 -41.25
CA ASP A 540 20.32 -16.95 -39.86
C ASP A 540 19.71 -15.98 -38.83
N ILE A 541 18.47 -15.52 -39.10
CA ILE A 541 17.75 -14.62 -38.19
C ILE A 541 17.63 -15.23 -36.79
N CYS A 542 18.00 -14.44 -35.77
CA CYS A 542 17.99 -14.89 -34.38
C CYS A 542 17.06 -14.02 -33.53
N PRO A 543 15.97 -14.57 -32.99
CA PRO A 543 15.24 -13.95 -31.89
C PRO A 543 16.18 -13.67 -30.72
N TYR A 544 16.06 -12.48 -30.12
CA TYR A 544 16.79 -12.14 -28.91
C TYR A 544 15.90 -11.41 -27.90
N GLY A 545 16.23 -11.57 -26.62
CA GLY A 545 15.47 -11.00 -25.52
C GLY A 545 16.06 -9.71 -24.97
N THR A 546 15.52 -9.26 -23.83
CA THR A 546 15.96 -8.03 -23.17
C THR A 546 17.42 -8.09 -22.69
N GLU A 547 17.95 -9.27 -22.33
CA GLU A 547 19.35 -9.35 -21.90
C GLU A 547 20.31 -9.03 -23.05
N ALA A 548 20.11 -9.66 -24.22
CA ALA A 548 20.90 -9.38 -25.40
C ALA A 548 20.72 -7.92 -25.87
N MET A 549 19.50 -7.37 -25.74
CA MET A 549 19.26 -5.93 -25.97
C MET A 549 20.12 -5.06 -25.04
N HIS A 550 20.22 -5.41 -23.75
CA HIS A 550 21.03 -4.69 -22.78
C HIS A 550 22.54 -4.79 -23.07
N VAL A 551 23.04 -5.93 -23.55
CA VAL A 551 24.44 -6.04 -23.99
C VAL A 551 24.68 -5.14 -25.22
N LEU A 552 23.84 -5.26 -26.25
CA LEU A 552 24.02 -4.54 -27.53
C LEU A 552 24.01 -3.02 -27.37
N ARG A 553 23.12 -2.48 -26.52
CA ARG A 553 23.06 -1.05 -26.24
C ARG A 553 24.25 -0.58 -25.39
N ALA A 554 24.68 -1.40 -24.42
CA ALA A 554 25.79 -1.07 -23.55
C ALA A 554 27.13 -1.07 -24.28
N GLU A 555 27.30 -1.94 -25.28
CA GLU A 555 28.44 -1.92 -26.20
C GLU A 555 28.63 -0.56 -26.90
N LYS A 556 27.53 0.18 -27.14
CA LYS A 556 27.55 1.55 -27.70
C LYS A 556 27.45 2.65 -26.65
N GLY A 557 27.36 2.31 -25.37
CA GLY A 557 27.23 3.28 -24.29
C GLY A 557 25.86 3.97 -24.20
N PHE A 558 24.83 3.40 -24.82
CA PHE A 558 23.47 3.93 -24.70
C PHE A 558 22.90 3.64 -23.31
N ILE A 559 22.08 4.56 -22.81
CA ILE A 559 21.51 4.51 -21.45
C ILE A 559 20.23 3.68 -21.42
N ILE A 560 19.90 3.16 -20.23
CA ILE A 560 18.55 2.78 -19.86
C ILE A 560 18.12 3.66 -18.68
N VAL A 561 17.01 4.41 -18.85
CA VAL A 561 16.41 5.17 -17.75
C VAL A 561 15.99 4.20 -16.64
N GLY A 562 16.36 4.51 -15.40
CA GLY A 562 16.17 3.64 -14.24
C GLY A 562 17.34 2.68 -13.97
N GLN A 563 18.29 2.56 -14.89
CA GLN A 563 19.53 1.78 -14.70
C GLN A 563 20.76 2.69 -14.66
N GLU A 564 20.96 3.52 -15.70
CA GLU A 564 21.99 4.58 -15.69
C GLU A 564 21.52 5.85 -14.97
N THR A 565 20.23 5.96 -14.72
CA THR A 565 19.61 7.09 -14.04
C THR A 565 18.86 6.60 -12.79
N ASP A 566 19.00 7.34 -11.68
CA ASP A 566 18.44 6.99 -10.37
C ASP A 566 17.58 8.12 -9.78
N GLY A 567 17.14 9.05 -10.63
CA GLY A 567 16.46 10.29 -10.22
C GLY A 567 17.41 11.40 -9.74
N THR A 568 18.73 11.20 -9.79
CA THR A 568 19.73 12.24 -9.46
C THR A 568 20.65 12.61 -10.62
N VAL A 569 20.39 12.04 -11.80
CA VAL A 569 21.25 12.10 -12.99
C VAL A 569 20.67 13.06 -14.02
N THR A 570 21.49 14.01 -14.46
CA THR A 570 21.17 15.00 -15.49
C THR A 570 21.71 14.54 -16.86
N PRO A 571 21.29 15.15 -17.98
CA PRO A 571 21.91 14.87 -19.28
C PRO A 571 23.44 15.11 -19.31
N VAL A 572 23.92 16.09 -18.55
CA VAL A 572 25.36 16.40 -18.42
C VAL A 572 26.10 15.25 -17.73
N ASP A 573 25.51 14.69 -16.68
CA ASP A 573 26.09 13.56 -15.96
C ASP A 573 26.26 12.35 -16.91
N LEU A 574 25.30 12.15 -17.83
CA LEU A 574 25.34 11.09 -18.86
C LEU A 574 26.31 11.36 -20.02
N GLY A 575 26.96 12.52 -20.08
CA GLY A 575 27.79 12.92 -21.22
C GLY A 575 26.96 13.30 -22.45
N MET A 576 25.69 13.62 -22.25
CA MET A 576 24.73 13.98 -23.30
C MET A 576 24.48 15.49 -23.33
N ASP A 577 25.47 16.31 -22.99
CA ASP A 577 25.42 17.77 -23.07
C ASP A 577 24.94 18.29 -24.43
N TRP A 578 25.23 17.54 -25.49
CA TRP A 578 24.84 17.85 -26.86
C TRP A 578 23.32 17.88 -27.07
N ILE A 579 22.53 17.18 -26.25
CA ILE A 579 21.07 17.13 -26.39
C ILE A 579 20.37 18.30 -25.70
N ILE A 580 21.06 19.01 -24.81
CA ILE A 580 20.51 20.19 -24.15
C ILE A 580 20.55 21.36 -25.12
N SER A 581 19.37 21.88 -25.49
CA SER A 581 19.31 23.04 -26.37
C SER A 581 19.79 24.32 -25.67
N LYS A 582 20.80 24.95 -26.29
CA LYS A 582 21.34 26.24 -25.89
C LYS A 582 20.51 27.43 -26.39
N THR A 583 19.69 27.23 -27.43
CA THR A 583 18.99 28.31 -28.14
C THR A 583 17.53 28.48 -27.73
N LYS A 584 16.90 27.45 -27.17
CA LYS A 584 15.54 27.56 -26.64
C LYS A 584 15.50 28.55 -25.47
N SER A 585 14.43 29.33 -25.34
CA SER A 585 14.23 30.17 -24.15
C SER A 585 14.11 29.28 -22.90
N ASP A 586 13.22 28.29 -22.96
CA ASP A 586 12.95 27.38 -21.84
C ASP A 586 12.56 25.96 -22.29
N PHE A 587 12.60 25.02 -21.35
CA PHE A 587 11.99 23.69 -21.38
C PHE A 587 11.92 23.16 -19.94
N ILE A 588 11.06 22.17 -19.69
CA ILE A 588 10.87 21.59 -18.35
C ILE A 588 12.23 21.14 -17.78
N GLY A 589 12.61 21.67 -16.62
CA GLY A 589 13.88 21.36 -15.95
C GLY A 589 15.08 22.19 -16.36
N LYS A 590 15.01 23.01 -17.43
CA LYS A 590 16.14 23.83 -17.90
C LYS A 590 16.68 24.75 -16.80
N ARG A 591 15.78 25.41 -16.07
CA ARG A 591 16.14 26.33 -15.00
C ARG A 591 16.98 25.66 -13.91
N ALA A 592 16.68 24.40 -13.57
CA ALA A 592 17.36 23.67 -12.52
C ALA A 592 18.79 23.25 -12.90
N LEU A 593 19.09 23.07 -14.20
CA LEU A 593 20.43 22.73 -14.69
C LEU A 593 21.51 23.76 -14.34
N SER A 594 21.12 25.00 -14.01
CA SER A 594 22.01 26.07 -13.57
C SER A 594 22.23 26.13 -12.05
N ARG A 595 21.57 25.27 -11.26
CA ARG A 595 21.69 25.29 -9.79
C ARG A 595 23.09 24.84 -9.37
N ARG A 596 23.57 25.40 -8.25
CA ARG A 596 24.91 25.16 -7.71
C ARG A 596 25.31 23.69 -7.63
N ASP A 597 24.37 22.79 -7.28
CA ASP A 597 24.66 21.36 -7.16
C ASP A 597 24.83 20.65 -8.52
N ILE A 598 24.13 21.12 -9.56
CA ILE A 598 24.16 20.54 -10.92
C ILE A 598 25.42 20.96 -11.68
N VAL A 599 25.95 22.15 -11.40
CA VAL A 599 27.16 22.67 -12.08
C VAL A 599 28.47 22.31 -11.36
N LYS A 600 28.43 21.41 -10.36
CA LYS A 600 29.64 20.93 -9.69
C LYS A 600 30.49 20.09 -10.64
N ASN A 601 31.81 20.27 -10.59
CA ASN A 601 32.75 19.48 -11.40
C ASN A 601 32.93 18.04 -10.91
N ASP A 602 32.57 17.75 -9.65
CA ASP A 602 32.74 16.44 -9.02
C ASP A 602 31.47 15.58 -8.97
N ARG A 603 30.45 15.94 -9.77
CA ARG A 603 29.25 15.11 -9.94
C ARG A 603 29.60 13.73 -10.46
N LYS A 604 28.76 12.74 -10.15
CA LYS A 604 28.89 11.41 -10.75
C LYS A 604 28.59 11.53 -12.24
N GLN A 605 29.49 11.03 -13.06
CA GLN A 605 29.42 11.07 -14.51
C GLN A 605 29.48 9.65 -15.06
N LEU A 606 28.70 9.39 -16.10
CA LEU A 606 28.66 8.11 -16.78
C LEU A 606 29.98 7.88 -17.53
N VAL A 607 30.60 6.74 -17.27
CA VAL A 607 31.84 6.28 -17.89
C VAL A 607 31.81 4.76 -18.10
N GLY A 608 32.67 4.25 -18.97
CA GLY A 608 32.91 2.82 -19.10
C GLY A 608 33.96 2.31 -18.11
N LEU A 609 33.94 1.01 -17.84
CA LEU A 609 34.90 0.28 -17.04
C LEU A 609 35.31 -1.00 -17.76
N LEU A 610 36.62 -1.24 -17.80
CA LEU A 610 37.21 -2.48 -18.29
C LEU A 610 37.98 -3.13 -17.16
N THR A 611 37.57 -4.33 -16.77
CA THR A 611 38.30 -5.12 -15.76
C THR A 611 39.65 -5.57 -16.32
N ASP A 612 40.67 -5.59 -15.47
CA ASP A 612 42.02 -6.00 -15.86
C ASP A 612 42.03 -7.48 -16.28
N ASN A 613 41.21 -8.29 -15.61
CA ASN A 613 40.98 -9.69 -15.94
C ASN A 613 39.75 -9.85 -16.85
N LYS A 614 39.95 -10.39 -18.05
CA LYS A 614 38.89 -10.65 -19.06
C LYS A 614 37.83 -11.68 -18.65
N THR A 615 37.89 -12.25 -17.45
CA THR A 615 36.81 -13.13 -16.95
C THR A 615 36.00 -12.50 -15.81
N ASP A 616 36.45 -11.38 -15.25
CA ASP A 616 35.78 -10.74 -14.13
C ASP A 616 34.65 -9.82 -14.62
N ILE A 617 33.41 -10.31 -14.52
CA ILE A 617 32.20 -9.50 -14.70
C ILE A 617 31.87 -8.81 -13.39
N LEU A 618 31.68 -7.50 -13.43
CA LEU A 618 31.34 -6.72 -12.24
C LEU A 618 29.87 -6.95 -11.88
N PRO A 619 29.51 -7.19 -10.61
CA PRO A 619 28.11 -7.19 -10.22
C PRO A 619 27.53 -5.77 -10.35
N GLU A 620 26.38 -5.63 -10.99
CA GLU A 620 25.65 -4.36 -11.03
C GLU A 620 25.33 -3.85 -9.62
N GLY A 621 25.36 -2.53 -9.41
CA GLY A 621 25.22 -1.91 -8.09
C GLY A 621 26.47 -1.96 -7.20
N SER A 622 27.55 -2.60 -7.65
CA SER A 622 28.80 -2.64 -6.89
C SER A 622 29.36 -1.24 -6.65
N GLN A 623 29.84 -1.00 -5.43
CA GLN A 623 30.43 0.27 -5.04
C GLN A 623 31.86 0.40 -5.56
N ILE A 624 32.23 1.60 -5.99
CA ILE A 624 33.54 1.90 -6.56
C ILE A 624 34.31 2.79 -5.60
N VAL A 625 35.55 2.42 -5.30
CA VAL A 625 36.47 3.17 -4.42
C VAL A 625 37.77 3.47 -5.16
N GLU A 626 38.41 4.59 -4.80
CA GLU A 626 39.73 4.95 -5.36
C GLU A 626 40.86 4.13 -4.74
N LYS A 627 40.71 3.75 -3.46
CA LYS A 627 41.68 2.94 -2.71
C LYS A 627 40.95 1.96 -1.81
N VAL A 628 41.43 0.72 -1.77
CA VAL A 628 40.93 -0.30 -0.84
C VAL A 628 41.56 -0.08 0.53
N LEU A 629 40.74 0.01 1.57
CA LEU A 629 41.21 0.10 2.96
C LEU A 629 41.11 -1.27 3.65
N PRO A 630 41.89 -1.53 4.73
CA PRO A 630 41.84 -2.80 5.45
C PRO A 630 40.47 -3.12 6.07
N LYS A 631 39.68 -2.08 6.41
CA LYS A 631 38.33 -2.20 6.98
C LYS A 631 37.44 -1.06 6.46
N PRO A 632 36.11 -1.28 6.37
CA PRO A 632 35.16 -0.19 6.15
C PRO A 632 35.19 0.85 7.29
N PRO A 633 34.74 2.10 7.04
CA PRO A 633 34.17 2.60 5.80
C PRO A 633 35.25 3.01 4.77
N MET A 634 35.00 2.72 3.50
CA MET A 634 35.81 3.21 2.38
C MET A 634 35.04 4.33 1.68
N PRO A 635 35.65 5.51 1.41
CA PRO A 635 35.00 6.55 0.64
C PRO A 635 34.63 6.07 -0.77
N MET A 636 33.33 6.06 -1.07
CA MET A 636 32.82 5.67 -2.38
C MET A 636 32.88 6.85 -3.36
N ILE A 637 33.37 6.59 -4.56
CA ILE A 637 33.42 7.55 -5.65
C ILE A 637 32.38 7.29 -6.73
N GLY A 638 31.70 6.15 -6.70
CA GLY A 638 30.74 5.78 -7.72
C GLY A 638 30.14 4.40 -7.52
N HIS A 639 29.42 3.94 -8.53
CA HIS A 639 28.85 2.60 -8.57
C HIS A 639 28.72 2.13 -10.02
N VAL A 640 28.72 0.80 -10.20
CA VAL A 640 28.44 0.14 -11.49
C VAL A 640 26.94 0.18 -11.75
N THR A 641 26.51 0.64 -12.92
CA THR A 641 25.09 0.69 -13.34
C THR A 641 24.72 -0.50 -14.21
N SER A 642 25.61 -0.84 -15.14
CA SER A 642 25.45 -1.97 -16.06
C SER A 642 26.72 -2.77 -16.16
N SER A 643 26.62 -4.09 -16.27
CA SER A 643 27.80 -4.93 -16.49
C SER A 643 27.45 -6.23 -17.19
N TYR A 644 28.15 -6.47 -18.29
CA TYR A 644 27.92 -7.63 -19.15
C TYR A 644 29.24 -8.22 -19.59
N PHE A 645 29.19 -9.42 -20.15
CA PHE A 645 30.23 -9.84 -21.06
C PHE A 645 29.79 -9.51 -22.49
N SER A 646 30.66 -8.83 -23.22
CA SER A 646 30.45 -8.57 -24.63
C SER A 646 31.17 -9.65 -25.45
N PRO A 647 30.43 -10.50 -26.19
CA PRO A 647 31.03 -11.45 -27.11
C PRO A 647 31.65 -10.79 -28.35
N ASN A 648 31.32 -9.51 -28.62
CA ASN A 648 31.89 -8.73 -29.72
C ASN A 648 33.22 -8.06 -29.33
N CYS A 649 33.35 -7.65 -28.06
CA CYS A 649 34.61 -7.14 -27.50
C CYS A 649 35.51 -8.26 -26.95
N ASP A 650 34.99 -9.50 -26.87
CA ASP A 650 35.61 -10.66 -26.23
C ASP A 650 36.12 -10.38 -24.81
N ARG A 651 35.31 -9.65 -24.02
CA ARG A 651 35.60 -9.30 -22.63
C ARG A 651 34.38 -8.76 -21.86
N PRO A 652 34.43 -8.74 -20.52
CA PRO A 652 33.55 -7.95 -19.67
C PRO A 652 33.64 -6.46 -19.98
N ILE A 653 32.48 -5.83 -20.09
CA ILE A 653 32.28 -4.40 -20.21
C ILE A 653 31.32 -3.95 -19.12
N ALA A 654 31.53 -2.77 -18.56
CA ALA A 654 30.62 -2.21 -17.57
C ALA A 654 30.49 -0.70 -17.73
N MET A 655 29.32 -0.17 -17.43
CA MET A 655 29.06 1.27 -17.31
C MET A 655 28.92 1.62 -15.84
N ALA A 656 29.36 2.83 -15.47
CA ALA A 656 29.38 3.27 -14.09
C ALA A 656 29.20 4.78 -13.96
N MET A 657 28.61 5.19 -12.84
CA MET A 657 28.48 6.58 -12.44
C MET A 657 29.58 6.93 -11.43
N ILE A 658 30.59 7.68 -11.86
CA ILE A 658 31.80 7.98 -11.06
C ILE A 658 31.99 9.49 -10.90
N LYS A 659 32.26 9.96 -9.68
CA LYS A 659 32.52 11.38 -9.36
C LYS A 659 33.68 11.93 -10.18
N GLY A 660 33.40 12.91 -11.04
CA GLY A 660 34.35 13.48 -11.99
C GLY A 660 34.92 12.41 -12.95
N GLY A 661 34.11 11.40 -13.31
CA GLY A 661 34.55 10.22 -14.05
C GLY A 661 35.25 10.54 -15.38
N ARG A 662 34.80 11.57 -16.10
CA ARG A 662 35.39 11.94 -17.40
C ARG A 662 36.80 12.51 -17.27
N ASP A 663 37.12 13.17 -16.16
CA ASP A 663 38.48 13.66 -15.86
C ASP A 663 39.40 12.55 -15.29
N ARG A 664 38.93 11.30 -15.28
CA ARG A 664 39.59 10.12 -14.72
C ARG A 664 39.83 9.02 -15.75
N MET A 665 39.70 9.30 -17.04
CA MET A 665 39.98 8.33 -18.11
C MET A 665 41.38 7.71 -17.97
N GLY A 666 41.46 6.39 -18.15
CA GLY A 666 42.68 5.60 -17.99
C GLY A 666 43.10 5.33 -16.54
N LYS A 667 42.42 5.89 -15.53
CA LYS A 667 42.73 5.61 -14.12
C LYS A 667 42.10 4.30 -13.67
N THR A 668 42.83 3.57 -12.83
CA THR A 668 42.33 2.36 -12.16
C THR A 668 41.47 2.73 -10.96
N VAL A 669 40.35 2.02 -10.81
CA VAL A 669 39.46 2.04 -9.65
C VAL A 669 39.24 0.62 -9.13
N TYR A 670 38.74 0.51 -7.90
CA TYR A 670 38.58 -0.77 -7.22
C TYR A 670 37.14 -1.02 -6.84
N ILE A 671 36.72 -2.27 -7.00
CA ILE A 671 35.40 -2.77 -6.67
C ILE A 671 35.56 -3.82 -5.56
N PRO A 672 35.46 -3.42 -4.27
CA PRO A 672 35.56 -4.34 -3.15
C PRO A 672 34.28 -5.16 -3.02
N LEU A 673 34.38 -6.46 -3.27
CA LEU A 673 33.32 -7.44 -3.02
C LEU A 673 33.62 -8.20 -1.72
N LYS A 674 32.64 -8.96 -1.22
CA LYS A 674 32.74 -9.71 0.05
C LYS A 674 34.02 -10.55 0.17
N ASN A 675 34.44 -11.19 -0.93
CA ASN A 675 35.53 -12.18 -0.92
C ASN A 675 36.71 -11.81 -1.83
N LYS A 676 36.61 -10.73 -2.62
CA LYS A 676 37.67 -10.30 -3.55
C LYS A 676 37.54 -8.82 -3.87
N THR A 677 38.63 -8.20 -4.30
CA THR A 677 38.59 -6.87 -4.93
C THR A 677 38.89 -7.05 -6.41
N ILE A 678 38.07 -6.44 -7.27
CA ILE A 678 38.33 -6.37 -8.70
C ILE A 678 38.87 -4.98 -9.03
N ALA A 679 39.96 -4.91 -9.80
CA ALA A 679 40.46 -3.66 -10.38
C ALA A 679 39.86 -3.46 -11.78
N ALA A 680 39.49 -2.22 -12.10
CA ALA A 680 38.98 -1.84 -13.41
C ALA A 680 39.55 -0.49 -13.84
N THR A 681 39.78 -0.33 -15.14
CA THR A 681 40.25 0.90 -15.76
C THR A 681 39.06 1.70 -16.30
N ILE A 682 38.99 2.99 -15.99
CA ILE A 682 37.97 3.90 -16.52
C ILE A 682 38.23 4.17 -18.02
N THR A 683 37.21 4.04 -18.84
CA THR A 683 37.25 4.22 -20.30
C THR A 683 36.01 4.97 -20.81
N ASP A 684 35.96 5.25 -22.12
CA ASP A 684 34.74 5.70 -22.81
C ASP A 684 33.64 4.62 -22.75
N THR A 685 32.37 5.03 -22.87
CA THR A 685 31.22 4.13 -22.82
C THR A 685 30.97 3.38 -24.13
N ASN A 686 31.60 3.78 -25.24
CA ASN A 686 31.54 3.07 -26.51
C ASN A 686 32.68 2.06 -26.61
N PHE A 687 32.38 0.78 -26.37
CA PHE A 687 33.38 -0.27 -26.26
C PHE A 687 33.78 -0.89 -27.60
N LEU A 688 33.01 -0.68 -28.66
CA LEU A 688 33.28 -1.26 -29.99
C LEU A 688 34.28 -0.47 -30.81
N ASP A 689 34.37 0.84 -30.59
CA ASP A 689 35.27 1.73 -31.35
C ASP A 689 36.66 1.85 -30.67
N GLY A 690 36.92 1.06 -29.62
CA GLY A 690 38.08 1.17 -28.74
C GLY A 690 39.01 -0.05 -28.80
N GLY A 691 39.79 -0.15 -29.88
CA GLY A 691 40.96 -1.03 -29.96
C GLY A 691 42.13 -0.25 -30.54
N SER A 692 42.90 0.42 -29.67
CA SER A 692 44.18 1.11 -29.92
C SER A 692 44.30 1.99 -31.17
#